data_AF-A0A1M6VFN0-F1
#
_entry.id   AF-A0A1M6VFN0-F1
#
_cell.length_a   1.000
_cell.length_b   1.000
_cell.length_c   1.000
_cell.angle_alpha   90.00
_cell.angle_beta   90.00
_cell.angle_gamma   90.00
#
_symmetry.space_group_name_H-M   'P 1'
#
loop_
_entity.id
_entity.type
_entity.pdbx_description
1 polymer ?
#
loop_
_entity_poly.entity_id
_entity_poly.type
_entity_poly.pdbx_seq_one_letter_code
_entity_poly.pdbx_strand_id
1 'polypeptide(L)'
;MKKSVFGKSMGVLAQTIAFAMASAFVVACTGSNDDGGFAGGTTEDAGIIADLNVAGLTQKGPFAKGSAVTVQGIDCKTLKFTDETFEGSVKNDKGEFVVNSVTLSSTCAMFEVSGYYLNELTGKKSSEKLTLHALTNLKDRKNVNINVLTELEYERVMNLVTEKGETFAEAKKQAEKEVLASFNINGDVAKSEDLNILEKGDGNAALLAVSVMVQANANEAKLAERLDEYSVAISQNGSLDDKVKTEIANWATNATATGKLDTIRKNIESWNLTDSVPAFETYVKALADGDSVILSSESRSSSSNVIASEAKQSSSSSVIPASSGDRPSSSSSSSRHSGLDPESSSSSSVIASEAKQSSSSVTNSYLNPNINYGEMTDSRDGQVYKTVKIGSQVWMAQNLNYEAKNSYCYNDSTIYCEKYGRLYTWAAAMDSVKIGCGNGLVCSPAYPVQGVCPDGWHLPSNAEWNEMLIIAGGGYVSLAGEALKSQGGWPSNENTTDALGFSAVPVGYKNYEGVFKNMNKYVDFWSSTDIEDGYAYVLMLRSEYDEAHLEYGGKDDAVAVRCVRNEPVASSISLLCSEERESCETFNWSISKEKYLNSNIEYGSFVDSRDGQVYKTVKISNQVWMAQNLNYADSVKTPSLKGRSWCYGDQSEKCKVAGRLYTWSAAIDSVQLAARDCGYGHECAIPSVVQGICPEGWHLPNKSELFTLSATAESNGTGGSALKSQIGWYNNSRNTDTYGFSAIPVGYRSHTGKYLEAGGYMHFWADDEEDAESSYATSLTYTLNSIRILYSNNKNDGLSVRCIKN
;
A
#
# COMPACT_ATOMS: atom_id res chain seq x y z
N MET A 1 58.25 17.78 61.83
CA MET A 1 57.35 18.63 62.64
C MET A 1 55.92 18.09 62.54
N LYS A 2 54.92 18.71 63.20
CA LYS A 2 53.47 18.38 63.21
C LYS A 2 52.92 18.01 61.80
N LYS A 3 51.93 17.13 61.58
CA LYS A 3 51.12 16.24 62.46
C LYS A 3 50.45 15.12 61.61
N SER A 4 50.37 13.88 62.14
CA SER A 4 49.22 12.92 62.22
C SER A 4 47.94 13.18 61.38
N VAL A 5 47.14 12.23 60.85
CA VAL A 5 46.84 10.76 61.08
C VAL A 5 45.80 10.35 59.99
N PHE A 6 45.49 9.12 59.50
CA PHE A 6 45.87 7.67 59.51
C PHE A 6 45.31 7.04 58.18
N GLY A 7 45.40 5.75 57.82
CA GLY A 7 46.13 4.59 58.38
C GLY A 7 45.37 3.23 58.38
N LYS A 8 45.71 2.30 57.45
CA LYS A 8 45.39 0.83 57.40
C LYS A 8 43.93 0.38 57.08
N SER A 9 43.62 -0.83 56.57
CA SER A 9 44.38 -1.86 55.78
C SER A 9 43.48 -3.07 55.39
N MET A 10 43.81 -3.77 54.28
CA MET A 10 43.36 -5.16 53.89
C MET A 10 41.85 -5.37 53.57
N GLY A 11 41.44 -6.27 52.67
CA GLY A 11 42.21 -7.03 51.66
C GLY A 11 41.44 -8.20 51.00
N VAL A 12 41.91 -8.62 49.81
CA VAL A 12 41.75 -9.94 49.12
C VAL A 12 40.34 -10.49 48.79
N LEU A 13 39.98 -10.52 47.49
CA LEU A 13 39.80 -11.70 46.61
C LEU A 13 39.51 -11.17 45.17
N ALA A 14 40.22 -11.61 44.13
CA ALA A 14 39.90 -12.73 43.21
C ALA A 14 38.60 -12.49 42.38
N GLN A 15 38.56 -12.69 41.04
CA GLN A 15 39.54 -13.29 40.13
C GLN A 15 39.26 -12.85 38.67
N THR A 16 40.29 -12.51 37.89
CA THR A 16 40.23 -12.48 36.41
C THR A 16 41.58 -12.91 35.85
N ILE A 17 41.60 -14.03 35.14
CA ILE A 17 42.80 -14.56 34.47
C ILE A 17 42.64 -14.25 32.98
N ALA A 18 43.58 -13.49 32.42
CA ALA A 18 43.70 -13.34 30.97
C ALA A 18 44.48 -14.52 30.40
N PHE A 19 44.08 -15.00 29.22
CA PHE A 19 44.96 -15.73 28.32
C PHE A 19 44.56 -15.47 26.87
N ALA A 20 45.55 -15.18 26.02
CA ALA A 20 45.36 -15.06 24.58
C ALA A 20 45.57 -16.41 23.89
N MET A 21 44.95 -16.61 22.73
CA MET A 21 45.38 -17.62 21.77
C MET A 21 45.43 -17.03 20.37
N ALA A 22 46.55 -17.27 19.70
CA ALA A 22 46.72 -17.06 18.27
C ALA A 22 47.09 -18.40 17.63
N SER A 23 46.35 -18.82 16.60
CA SER A 23 46.65 -19.89 15.64
C SER A 23 45.46 -20.03 14.69
N ALA A 24 45.58 -20.48 13.44
CA ALA A 24 46.68 -20.50 12.48
C ALA A 24 46.07 -20.99 11.15
N PHE A 25 46.44 -20.41 10.01
CA PHE A 25 45.99 -20.92 8.70
C PHE A 25 46.61 -22.30 8.41
N VAL A 26 45.78 -23.28 8.04
CA VAL A 26 46.20 -24.44 7.23
C VAL A 26 45.10 -24.72 6.20
N VAL A 27 45.44 -24.55 4.92
CA VAL A 27 44.64 -25.04 3.78
C VAL A 27 45.19 -26.41 3.39
N ALA A 28 44.31 -27.38 3.15
CA ALA A 28 44.66 -28.66 2.55
C ALA A 28 43.56 -29.10 1.58
N CYS A 29 43.89 -29.16 0.29
CA CYS A 29 42.98 -29.60 -0.76
C CYS A 29 43.33 -31.02 -1.20
N THR A 30 42.36 -31.93 -1.12
CA THR A 30 42.33 -33.19 -1.88
C THR A 30 40.87 -33.48 -2.20
N GLY A 31 40.52 -33.64 -3.47
CA GLY A 31 39.16 -33.98 -3.89
C GLY A 31 39.14 -35.24 -4.76
N SER A 32 37.97 -35.85 -4.90
CA SER A 32 37.47 -36.55 -6.11
C SER A 32 36.14 -37.25 -5.81
N ASN A 33 35.11 -36.87 -6.59
CA ASN A 33 34.02 -37.71 -7.12
C ASN A 33 33.00 -38.45 -6.22
N ASP A 34 31.74 -38.11 -6.51
CA ASP A 34 30.55 -38.96 -6.71
C ASP A 34 29.65 -39.43 -5.53
N ASP A 35 28.36 -39.55 -5.89
CA ASP A 35 27.20 -40.13 -5.20
C ASP A 35 26.68 -39.56 -3.86
N GLY A 36 25.79 -38.57 -3.99
CA GLY A 36 24.38 -38.71 -3.57
C GLY A 36 24.05 -38.81 -2.07
N GLY A 37 23.83 -37.66 -1.43
CA GLY A 37 23.23 -37.57 -0.08
C GLY A 37 22.58 -36.21 0.20
N PHE A 38 21.49 -36.21 0.97
CA PHE A 38 20.83 -34.97 1.44
C PHE A 38 21.64 -34.28 2.55
N ALA A 39 21.38 -32.97 2.73
CA ALA A 39 21.94 -32.06 3.74
C ALA A 39 23.41 -31.61 3.52
N GLY A 40 23.56 -30.34 3.16
CA GLY A 40 24.86 -29.68 2.97
C GLY A 40 24.71 -28.16 2.86
N GLY A 41 24.20 -27.50 3.91
CA GLY A 41 24.08 -26.04 3.93
C GLY A 41 25.47 -25.39 4.01
N THR A 42 25.85 -24.65 2.96
CA THR A 42 27.12 -23.92 2.91
C THR A 42 27.11 -22.70 3.84
N THR A 43 28.27 -22.40 4.42
CA THR A 43 28.47 -21.24 5.31
C THR A 43 28.97 -20.04 4.52
N GLU A 44 28.09 -19.41 3.73
CA GLU A 44 28.50 -18.32 2.83
C GLU A 44 28.58 -16.95 3.53
N ASP A 45 27.73 -16.75 4.55
CA ASP A 45 27.32 -15.43 5.07
C ASP A 45 27.87 -15.07 6.46
N ALA A 46 28.63 -15.96 7.10
CA ALA A 46 29.17 -15.75 8.46
C ALA A 46 30.44 -14.89 8.47
N GLY A 47 30.43 -13.76 7.76
CA GLY A 47 31.59 -12.87 7.59
C GLY A 47 31.34 -11.46 8.14
N ILE A 48 32.35 -10.91 8.80
CA ILE A 48 32.36 -9.55 9.35
C ILE A 48 33.18 -8.66 8.41
N ILE A 49 32.65 -7.49 8.04
CA ILE A 49 33.40 -6.43 7.38
C ILE A 49 34.05 -5.55 8.46
N ALA A 50 35.32 -5.18 8.31
CA ALA A 50 36.03 -4.34 9.28
C ALA A 50 36.97 -3.35 8.59
N ASP A 51 36.89 -2.07 9.00
CA ASP A 51 37.69 -0.95 8.51
C ASP A 51 37.76 -0.86 6.96
N LEU A 52 36.62 -1.09 6.30
CA LEU A 52 36.53 -1.07 4.84
C LEU A 52 36.18 0.33 4.35
N ASN A 53 37.04 0.91 3.51
CA ASN A 53 36.65 2.07 2.70
C ASN A 53 35.88 1.58 1.47
N VAL A 54 34.64 2.05 1.31
CA VAL A 54 33.79 1.77 0.15
C VAL A 54 33.57 3.06 -0.64
N ALA A 55 33.63 2.98 -1.96
CA ALA A 55 33.39 4.08 -2.88
C ALA A 55 32.35 3.71 -3.94
N GLY A 56 31.96 4.66 -4.78
CA GLY A 56 31.08 4.38 -5.92
C GLY A 56 30.52 5.64 -6.55
N LEU A 57 29.55 5.45 -7.44
CA LEU A 57 28.84 6.48 -8.19
C LEU A 57 27.34 6.44 -7.92
N THR A 58 26.72 7.59 -7.68
CA THR A 58 25.27 7.73 -7.46
C THR A 58 24.60 8.35 -8.69
N GLN A 59 23.74 7.59 -9.39
CA GLN A 59 23.33 7.89 -10.78
C GLN A 59 21.85 7.59 -11.10
N LYS A 60 21.04 8.65 -11.16
CA LYS A 60 19.88 8.79 -12.07
C LYS A 60 20.43 9.39 -13.37
N GLY A 61 20.62 10.71 -13.38
CA GLY A 61 21.94 11.26 -13.75
C GLY A 61 22.78 11.47 -12.48
N PRO A 62 24.01 12.00 -12.57
CA PRO A 62 24.86 12.23 -11.40
C PRO A 62 24.14 12.99 -10.29
N PHE A 63 24.12 12.44 -9.07
CA PHE A 63 23.64 13.18 -7.90
C PHE A 63 24.57 14.36 -7.61
N ALA A 64 23.99 15.46 -7.14
CA ALA A 64 24.71 16.68 -6.83
C ALA A 64 25.70 16.48 -5.68
N LYS A 65 26.85 17.15 -5.75
CA LYS A 65 27.79 17.25 -4.65
C LYS A 65 27.10 17.68 -3.35
N GLY A 66 27.33 16.92 -2.28
CA GLY A 66 26.70 17.13 -0.98
C GLY A 66 25.40 16.34 -0.73
N SER A 67 24.86 15.61 -1.72
CA SER A 67 23.82 14.61 -1.47
C SER A 67 24.32 13.57 -0.47
N ALA A 68 23.43 13.14 0.43
CA ALA A 68 23.75 12.18 1.50
C ALA A 68 23.87 10.77 0.93
N VAL A 69 24.77 9.98 1.50
CA VAL A 69 24.90 8.54 1.19
C VAL A 69 25.00 7.79 2.51
N THR A 70 24.23 6.73 2.70
CA THR A 70 24.31 5.85 3.88
C THR A 70 24.72 4.44 3.47
N VAL A 71 25.30 3.70 4.42
CA VAL A 71 25.62 2.28 4.28
C VAL A 71 25.22 1.58 5.57
N GLN A 72 24.27 0.67 5.51
CA GLN A 72 23.79 -0.10 6.66
C GLN A 72 24.00 -1.60 6.42
N GLY A 73 24.49 -2.32 7.43
CA GLY A 73 24.64 -3.78 7.34
C GLY A 73 23.28 -4.48 7.32
N ILE A 74 23.17 -5.57 6.56
CA ILE A 74 21.97 -6.43 6.50
C ILE A 74 22.39 -7.90 6.62
N ASP A 75 21.63 -8.72 7.34
CA ASP A 75 21.85 -10.17 7.37
C ASP A 75 21.55 -10.77 6.00
N CYS A 76 22.52 -11.44 5.35
CA CYS A 76 22.39 -11.93 3.98
C CYS A 76 21.28 -12.99 3.76
N LYS A 77 20.72 -13.58 4.83
CA LYS A 77 19.72 -14.67 4.77
C LYS A 77 18.30 -14.24 5.07
N THR A 78 18.14 -13.14 5.79
CA THR A 78 16.84 -12.64 6.26
C THR A 78 16.60 -11.19 5.87
N LEU A 79 17.61 -10.52 5.30
CA LEU A 79 17.65 -9.11 4.90
C LEU A 79 17.27 -8.12 5.99
N LYS A 80 17.32 -8.57 7.24
CA LYS A 80 17.11 -7.73 8.42
C LYS A 80 18.30 -6.80 8.57
N PHE A 81 18.00 -5.51 8.69
CA PHE A 81 18.96 -4.49 9.04
C PHE A 81 19.66 -4.81 10.37
N THR A 82 20.95 -4.52 10.40
CA THR A 82 21.80 -4.52 11.59
C THR A 82 21.88 -3.11 12.16
N ASP A 83 22.33 -2.96 13.40
CA ASP A 83 22.46 -1.66 14.08
C ASP A 83 23.65 -0.83 13.54
N GLU A 84 24.41 -1.32 12.56
CA GLU A 84 25.62 -0.71 12.02
C GLU A 84 25.35 0.14 10.77
N THR A 85 25.20 1.46 10.95
CA THR A 85 25.03 2.44 9.87
C THR A 85 26.22 3.41 9.79
N PHE A 86 26.67 3.70 8.57
CA PHE A 86 27.76 4.62 8.26
C PHE A 86 27.30 5.70 7.28
N GLU A 87 27.69 6.95 7.52
CA GLU A 87 27.34 8.08 6.67
C GLU A 87 28.51 8.54 5.79
N GLY A 88 28.15 8.99 4.59
CA GLY A 88 29.01 9.67 3.64
C GLY A 88 28.24 10.70 2.82
N SER A 89 28.84 11.12 1.72
CA SER A 89 28.24 12.12 0.84
C SER A 89 28.94 12.15 -0.51
N VAL A 90 28.22 12.60 -1.53
CA VAL A 90 28.77 12.82 -2.88
C VAL A 90 29.81 13.94 -2.86
N LYS A 91 31.02 13.66 -3.35
CA LYS A 91 32.21 14.53 -3.23
C LYS A 91 32.41 15.47 -4.42
N ASN A 92 31.91 15.12 -5.60
CA ASN A 92 32.03 15.88 -6.84
C ASN A 92 30.83 15.70 -7.78
N ASP A 93 30.82 16.44 -8.88
CA ASP A 93 29.67 16.58 -9.78
C ASP A 93 29.46 15.36 -10.71
N LYS A 94 30.31 14.32 -10.62
CA LYS A 94 30.11 13.02 -11.28
C LYS A 94 29.25 12.04 -10.46
N GLY A 95 28.89 12.39 -9.22
CA GLY A 95 28.22 11.47 -8.30
C GLY A 95 29.18 10.57 -7.51
N GLU A 96 30.50 10.84 -7.52
CA GLU A 96 31.48 10.01 -6.80
C GLU A 96 31.34 10.18 -5.29
N PHE A 97 31.16 9.09 -4.55
CA PHE A 97 31.12 9.07 -3.08
C PHE A 97 32.22 8.18 -2.49
N VAL A 98 32.52 8.41 -1.21
CA VAL A 98 33.37 7.55 -0.36
C VAL A 98 32.80 7.54 1.05
N VAL A 99 32.69 6.35 1.63
CA VAL A 99 32.40 6.08 3.04
C VAL A 99 33.60 5.33 3.62
N ASN A 100 34.14 5.81 4.73
CA ASN A 100 35.41 5.31 5.28
C ASN A 100 35.17 4.44 6.53
N SER A 101 36.06 3.48 6.76
CA SER A 101 36.08 2.61 7.95
C SER A 101 34.77 1.84 8.24
N VAL A 102 34.01 1.51 7.19
CA VAL A 102 32.78 0.70 7.26
C VAL A 102 33.09 -0.63 7.95
N THR A 103 32.33 -0.93 8.99
CA THR A 103 32.53 -2.11 9.86
C THR A 103 31.17 -2.69 10.20
N LEU A 104 30.86 -3.88 9.68
CA LEU A 104 29.53 -4.50 9.69
C LEU A 104 29.61 -5.93 10.21
N SER A 105 28.62 -6.36 10.98
CA SER A 105 28.45 -7.73 11.47
C SER A 105 28.14 -8.77 10.40
N SER A 106 27.81 -8.32 9.18
CA SER A 106 27.49 -9.12 7.99
C SER A 106 28.31 -8.67 6.77
N THR A 107 28.48 -9.55 5.78
CA THR A 107 29.05 -9.18 4.47
C THR A 107 28.09 -8.45 3.56
N CYS A 108 26.77 -8.55 3.80
CA CYS A 108 25.78 -7.84 2.99
C CYS A 108 25.46 -6.46 3.57
N ALA A 109 25.19 -5.51 2.69
CA ALA A 109 24.87 -4.13 3.04
C ALA A 109 23.82 -3.54 2.10
N MET A 110 22.98 -2.67 2.66
CA MET A 110 22.14 -1.72 1.95
C MET A 110 22.89 -0.39 1.83
N PHE A 111 22.89 0.18 0.64
CA PHE A 111 23.39 1.52 0.35
C PHE A 111 22.21 2.41 -0.05
N GLU A 112 22.13 3.62 0.51
CA GLU A 112 21.13 4.63 0.12
C GLU A 112 21.87 5.88 -0.40
N VAL A 113 21.33 6.54 -1.42
CA VAL A 113 21.63 7.96 -1.71
C VAL A 113 20.34 8.77 -1.71
N SER A 114 20.35 9.92 -1.03
CA SER A 114 19.24 10.88 -1.11
C SER A 114 19.72 12.30 -1.44
N GLY A 115 19.07 12.92 -2.42
CA GLY A 115 19.35 14.30 -2.81
C GLY A 115 18.91 14.67 -4.23
N TYR A 116 19.42 15.79 -4.72
CA TYR A 116 19.14 16.29 -6.06
C TYR A 116 20.06 15.64 -7.09
N TYR A 117 19.60 15.49 -8.34
CA TYR A 117 20.34 14.86 -9.43
C TYR A 117 20.37 15.74 -10.70
N LEU A 118 21.29 15.47 -11.62
CA LEU A 118 21.25 16.01 -12.97
C LEU A 118 20.27 15.21 -13.82
N ASN A 119 19.21 15.84 -14.33
CA ASN A 119 18.14 15.21 -15.09
C ASN A 119 18.49 15.13 -16.59
N GLU A 120 18.59 13.93 -17.14
CA GLU A 120 18.96 13.66 -18.53
C GLU A 120 17.96 14.26 -19.54
N LEU A 121 16.67 14.33 -19.19
CA LEU A 121 15.59 14.82 -20.07
C LEU A 121 15.51 16.34 -20.14
N THR A 122 16.05 17.06 -19.15
CA THR A 122 16.04 18.54 -19.08
C THR A 122 17.44 19.18 -19.19
N GLY A 123 18.51 18.40 -18.98
CA GLY A 123 19.89 18.87 -18.93
C GLY A 123 20.27 19.65 -17.67
N LYS A 124 19.38 19.74 -16.67
CA LYS A 124 19.53 20.59 -15.48
C LYS A 124 19.56 19.77 -14.20
N LYS A 125 20.00 20.40 -13.10
CA LYS A 125 19.75 19.89 -11.75
C LYS A 125 18.25 19.90 -11.46
N SER A 126 17.74 18.85 -10.82
CA SER A 126 16.34 18.70 -10.42
C SER A 126 15.87 19.76 -9.40
N SER A 127 14.57 20.08 -9.43
CA SER A 127 13.87 20.84 -8.39
C SER A 127 13.53 19.98 -7.18
N GLU A 128 13.28 18.68 -7.40
CA GLU A 128 12.96 17.70 -6.35
C GLU A 128 14.17 16.83 -6.00
N LYS A 129 14.17 16.31 -4.76
CA LYS A 129 15.08 15.23 -4.36
C LYS A 129 14.57 13.89 -4.88
N LEU A 130 15.48 12.95 -5.04
CA LEU A 130 15.20 11.53 -5.22
C LEU A 130 15.99 10.75 -4.16
N THR A 131 15.47 9.59 -3.75
CA THR A 131 16.23 8.57 -3.03
C THR A 131 16.38 7.36 -3.95
N LEU A 132 17.53 6.66 -3.88
CA LEU A 132 17.78 5.39 -4.55
C LEU A 132 18.58 4.47 -3.63
N HIS A 133 18.36 3.17 -3.74
CA HIS A 133 18.99 2.13 -2.92
C HIS A 133 19.84 1.17 -3.76
N ALA A 134 20.71 0.40 -3.09
CA ALA A 134 21.38 -0.76 -3.66
C ALA A 134 21.64 -1.82 -2.57
N LEU A 135 21.16 -3.05 -2.80
CA LEU A 135 21.52 -4.22 -1.98
C LEU A 135 22.74 -4.90 -2.59
N THR A 136 23.78 -5.13 -1.78
CA THR A 136 25.01 -5.78 -2.27
C THR A 136 25.75 -6.61 -1.21
N ASN A 137 26.71 -7.42 -1.66
CA ASN A 137 27.63 -8.16 -0.79
C ASN A 137 29.08 -7.62 -0.97
N LEU A 138 29.68 -7.16 0.14
CA LEU A 138 30.97 -6.48 0.21
C LEU A 138 32.18 -7.41 0.39
N LYS A 139 31.97 -8.73 0.50
CA LYS A 139 33.03 -9.75 0.71
C LYS A 139 34.17 -9.64 -0.30
N ASP A 140 33.82 -9.41 -1.57
CA ASP A 140 34.76 -9.41 -2.70
C ASP A 140 34.78 -8.10 -3.52
N ARG A 141 34.09 -7.03 -3.06
CA ARG A 141 34.06 -5.72 -3.75
C ARG A 141 34.20 -4.52 -2.79
N LYS A 142 34.73 -3.42 -3.32
CA LYS A 142 34.94 -2.13 -2.62
C LYS A 142 34.34 -0.92 -3.34
N ASN A 143 33.77 -1.16 -4.52
CA ASN A 143 33.03 -0.19 -5.30
C ASN A 143 31.58 -0.65 -5.37
N VAL A 144 30.63 0.26 -5.15
CA VAL A 144 29.19 0.01 -5.19
C VAL A 144 28.51 1.25 -5.78
N ASN A 145 28.08 1.18 -7.03
CA ASN A 145 27.29 2.24 -7.64
C ASN A 145 25.81 2.08 -7.25
N ILE A 146 25.14 3.20 -6.98
CA ILE A 146 23.73 3.27 -6.62
C ILE A 146 23.00 3.96 -7.77
N ASN A 147 22.07 3.27 -8.42
CA ASN A 147 21.44 3.74 -9.66
C ASN A 147 20.03 3.19 -9.88
N VAL A 148 19.41 3.54 -11.00
CA VAL A 148 18.01 3.15 -11.30
C VAL A 148 17.80 1.63 -11.37
N LEU A 149 18.79 0.84 -11.81
CA LEU A 149 18.66 -0.61 -11.80
C LEU A 149 18.73 -1.17 -10.38
N THR A 150 19.65 -0.66 -9.54
CA THR A 150 19.79 -1.14 -8.16
C THR A 150 18.58 -0.79 -7.28
N GLU A 151 17.85 0.27 -7.63
CA GLU A 151 16.56 0.63 -7.02
C GLU A 151 15.46 -0.36 -7.44
N LEU A 152 15.27 -0.58 -8.75
CA LEU A 152 14.25 -1.53 -9.26
C LEU A 152 14.52 -2.98 -8.82
N GLU A 153 15.77 -3.32 -8.52
CA GLU A 153 16.16 -4.60 -7.91
C GLU A 153 15.82 -4.70 -6.42
N TYR A 154 15.71 -3.59 -5.68
CA TYR A 154 15.69 -3.56 -4.22
C TYR A 154 14.56 -4.43 -3.63
N GLU A 155 13.30 -4.10 -3.93
CA GLU A 155 12.14 -4.85 -3.45
C GLU A 155 12.05 -6.27 -4.04
N ARG A 156 12.63 -6.51 -5.23
CA ARG A 156 12.67 -7.85 -5.83
C ARG A 156 13.64 -8.77 -5.10
N VAL A 157 14.85 -8.28 -4.78
CA VAL A 157 15.82 -9.03 -3.97
C VAL A 157 15.26 -9.28 -2.56
N MET A 158 14.54 -8.30 -1.98
CA MET A 158 13.79 -8.49 -0.73
C MET A 158 12.83 -9.68 -0.85
N ASN A 159 11.90 -9.66 -1.81
CA ASN A 159 10.89 -10.71 -1.98
C ASN A 159 11.49 -12.10 -2.24
N LEU A 160 12.53 -12.19 -3.06
CA LEU A 160 13.15 -13.46 -3.42
C LEU A 160 13.85 -14.13 -2.21
N VAL A 161 14.52 -13.36 -1.35
CA VAL A 161 15.15 -13.92 -0.14
C VAL A 161 14.12 -14.20 0.96
N THR A 162 13.16 -13.29 1.25
CA THR A 162 12.23 -13.50 2.37
C THR A 162 11.08 -14.44 2.06
N GLU A 163 10.47 -14.34 0.87
CA GLU A 163 9.25 -15.09 0.53
C GLU A 163 9.50 -16.34 -0.32
N LYS A 164 10.59 -16.38 -1.10
CA LYS A 164 10.98 -17.57 -1.88
C LYS A 164 12.10 -18.38 -1.24
N GLY A 165 12.88 -17.78 -0.33
CA GLY A 165 14.00 -18.43 0.35
C GLY A 165 15.23 -18.64 -0.55
N GLU A 166 15.38 -17.86 -1.61
CA GLU A 166 16.57 -17.87 -2.47
C GLU A 166 17.79 -17.31 -1.71
N THR A 167 19.01 -17.73 -2.10
CA THR A 167 20.21 -17.09 -1.53
C THR A 167 20.37 -15.68 -2.09
N PHE A 168 21.04 -14.78 -1.35
CA PHE A 168 21.31 -13.42 -1.78
C PHE A 168 21.93 -13.32 -3.19
N ALA A 169 22.82 -14.25 -3.53
CA ALA A 169 23.50 -14.28 -4.82
C ALA A 169 22.59 -14.75 -5.97
N GLU A 170 21.66 -15.67 -5.70
CA GLU A 170 20.64 -16.11 -6.66
C GLU A 170 19.59 -15.01 -6.87
N ALA A 171 19.05 -14.46 -5.77
CA ALA A 171 18.07 -13.39 -5.78
C ALA A 171 18.56 -12.14 -6.54
N LYS A 172 19.82 -11.70 -6.30
CA LYS A 172 20.45 -10.61 -7.06
C LYS A 172 20.51 -10.92 -8.56
N LYS A 173 21.00 -12.11 -8.94
CA LYS A 173 21.14 -12.51 -10.34
C LYS A 173 19.79 -12.63 -11.05
N GLN A 174 18.75 -13.05 -10.34
CA GLN A 174 17.39 -13.14 -10.86
C GLN A 174 16.79 -11.73 -11.04
N ALA A 175 16.87 -10.88 -10.02
CA ALA A 175 16.40 -9.49 -10.08
C ALA A 175 17.08 -8.66 -11.18
N GLU A 176 18.43 -8.71 -11.29
CA GLU A 176 19.20 -8.04 -12.35
C GLU A 176 18.65 -8.37 -13.75
N LYS A 177 18.33 -9.65 -13.99
CA LYS A 177 17.79 -10.14 -15.27
C LYS A 177 16.31 -9.75 -15.48
N GLU A 178 15.49 -9.85 -14.45
CA GLU A 178 14.05 -9.56 -14.48
C GLU A 178 13.75 -8.06 -14.69
N VAL A 179 14.51 -7.20 -14.00
CA VAL A 179 14.46 -5.74 -14.18
C VAL A 179 14.82 -5.38 -15.62
N LEU A 180 15.90 -5.91 -16.18
CA LEU A 180 16.31 -5.62 -17.57
C LEU A 180 15.33 -6.19 -18.61
N ALA A 181 14.82 -7.40 -18.41
CA ALA A 181 13.83 -8.02 -19.29
C ALA A 181 12.52 -7.22 -19.36
N SER A 182 12.16 -6.52 -18.27
CA SER A 182 11.00 -5.61 -18.22
C SER A 182 11.08 -4.42 -19.20
N PHE A 183 12.27 -4.11 -19.73
CA PHE A 183 12.50 -3.07 -20.74
C PHE A 183 12.96 -3.66 -22.10
N ASN A 184 12.64 -4.93 -22.40
CA ASN A 184 13.11 -5.70 -23.55
C ASN A 184 14.65 -5.86 -23.67
N ILE A 185 15.39 -5.69 -22.57
CA ILE A 185 16.85 -5.90 -22.54
C ILE A 185 17.13 -7.30 -21.99
N ASN A 186 17.59 -8.20 -22.85
CA ASN A 186 17.86 -9.60 -22.54
C ASN A 186 19.37 -9.91 -22.55
N GLY A 187 19.77 -11.00 -21.90
CA GLY A 187 21.15 -11.50 -21.89
C GLY A 187 21.89 -11.25 -20.57
N ASP A 188 23.18 -11.62 -20.54
CA ASP A 188 24.03 -11.41 -19.36
C ASP A 188 24.67 -10.02 -19.40
N VAL A 189 24.51 -9.25 -18.33
CA VAL A 189 25.07 -7.90 -18.16
C VAL A 189 26.04 -7.89 -16.99
N ALA A 190 26.96 -6.91 -16.93
CA ALA A 190 27.69 -6.64 -15.69
C ALA A 190 26.70 -6.20 -14.59
N LYS A 191 26.97 -6.60 -13.35
CA LYS A 191 26.08 -6.34 -12.20
C LYS A 191 25.76 -4.86 -12.07
N SER A 192 24.55 -4.53 -11.65
CA SER A 192 24.08 -3.15 -11.64
C SER A 192 24.90 -2.21 -10.76
N GLU A 193 25.56 -2.70 -9.70
CA GLU A 193 26.44 -1.85 -8.86
C GLU A 193 27.83 -1.61 -9.47
N ASP A 194 28.16 -2.24 -10.61
CA ASP A 194 29.40 -2.02 -11.35
C ASP A 194 29.20 -1.09 -12.59
N LEU A 195 27.96 -0.74 -12.94
CA LEU A 195 27.60 0.04 -14.14
C LEU A 195 27.73 1.57 -13.94
N ASN A 196 28.09 2.30 -15.02
CA ASN A 196 28.34 3.75 -14.99
C ASN A 196 27.84 4.46 -16.28
N ILE A 197 26.82 5.34 -16.18
CA ILE A 197 26.24 6.06 -17.33
C ILE A 197 27.20 7.08 -17.98
N LEU A 198 28.32 7.42 -17.34
CA LEU A 198 29.34 8.32 -17.86
C LEU A 198 30.43 7.59 -18.68
N GLU A 199 30.36 6.26 -18.82
CA GLU A 199 31.37 5.46 -19.51
C GLU A 199 30.79 4.64 -20.68
N LYS A 200 31.63 4.37 -21.69
CA LYS A 200 31.27 3.48 -22.80
C LYS A 200 31.14 2.03 -22.32
N GLY A 201 30.06 1.36 -22.73
CA GLY A 201 29.83 -0.06 -22.51
C GLY A 201 28.36 -0.37 -22.77
N ASP A 202 28.06 -1.62 -23.14
CA ASP A 202 26.70 -1.99 -23.51
C ASP A 202 25.77 -2.07 -22.29
N GLY A 203 26.26 -2.56 -21.14
CA GLY A 203 25.56 -2.46 -19.86
C GLY A 203 25.36 -1.01 -19.38
N ASN A 204 26.35 -0.14 -19.59
CA ASN A 204 26.23 1.29 -19.26
C ASN A 204 25.19 2.00 -20.15
N ALA A 205 25.08 1.58 -21.41
CA ALA A 205 24.05 2.04 -22.33
C ALA A 205 22.66 1.51 -21.95
N ALA A 206 22.55 0.26 -21.48
CA ALA A 206 21.32 -0.31 -20.95
C ALA A 206 20.85 0.42 -19.68
N LEU A 207 21.74 0.67 -18.69
CA LEU A 207 21.43 1.46 -17.50
C LEU A 207 20.92 2.86 -17.86
N LEU A 208 21.63 3.57 -18.75
CA LEU A 208 21.19 4.90 -19.19
C LEU A 208 19.86 4.86 -19.95
N ALA A 209 19.61 3.81 -20.75
CA ALA A 209 18.33 3.62 -21.43
C ALA A 209 17.19 3.42 -20.42
N VAL A 210 17.35 2.54 -19.43
CA VAL A 210 16.36 2.32 -18.36
C VAL A 210 16.14 3.60 -17.55
N SER A 211 17.21 4.29 -17.14
CA SER A 211 17.09 5.58 -16.42
C SER A 211 16.27 6.64 -17.18
N VAL A 212 16.45 6.68 -18.51
CA VAL A 212 15.69 7.57 -19.40
C VAL A 212 14.24 7.10 -19.58
N MET A 213 14.01 5.79 -19.72
CA MET A 213 12.69 5.18 -19.93
C MET A 213 11.80 5.17 -18.69
N VAL A 214 12.36 5.01 -17.49
CA VAL A 214 11.61 5.17 -16.23
C VAL A 214 11.11 6.60 -16.10
N GLN A 215 11.93 7.61 -16.42
CA GLN A 215 11.50 8.99 -16.32
C GLN A 215 10.54 9.41 -17.45
N ALA A 216 10.80 9.02 -18.70
CA ALA A 216 9.94 9.18 -19.87
C ALA A 216 9.16 10.51 -19.99
N ASN A 217 7.93 10.56 -19.46
CA ASN A 217 7.02 11.70 -19.45
C ASN A 217 6.69 12.22 -18.03
N ALA A 218 7.20 11.58 -16.98
CA ALA A 218 7.03 12.01 -15.60
C ALA A 218 7.80 13.32 -15.35
N ASN A 219 7.19 14.21 -14.57
CA ASN A 219 7.91 15.33 -13.96
C ASN A 219 8.71 14.84 -12.74
N GLU A 220 9.56 15.70 -12.19
CA GLU A 220 10.51 15.29 -11.15
C GLU A 220 9.82 14.90 -9.83
N ALA A 221 8.64 15.47 -9.54
CA ALA A 221 7.80 15.10 -8.40
C ALA A 221 7.14 13.72 -8.54
N LYS A 222 6.80 13.29 -9.77
CA LYS A 222 6.24 11.96 -10.07
C LYS A 222 7.29 10.89 -10.34
N LEU A 223 8.60 11.21 -10.35
CA LEU A 223 9.64 10.21 -10.59
C LEU A 223 9.80 9.23 -9.43
N ALA A 224 9.69 9.70 -8.18
CA ALA A 224 9.75 8.84 -7.00
C ALA A 224 8.55 7.90 -6.93
N GLU A 225 7.34 8.43 -7.09
CA GLU A 225 6.07 7.68 -7.23
C GLU A 225 6.18 6.58 -8.31
N ARG A 226 6.75 6.89 -9.48
CA ARG A 226 6.94 5.91 -10.56
C ARG A 226 8.02 4.86 -10.27
N LEU A 227 9.09 5.21 -9.55
CA LEU A 227 10.09 4.23 -9.13
C LEU A 227 9.53 3.24 -8.11
N ASP A 228 8.67 3.71 -7.20
CA ASP A 228 7.91 2.88 -6.26
C ASP A 228 6.92 1.96 -7.02
N GLU A 229 6.06 2.51 -7.89
CA GLU A 229 5.16 1.75 -8.79
C GLU A 229 5.90 0.60 -9.50
N TYR A 230 7.05 0.91 -10.11
CA TYR A 230 7.81 -0.04 -10.92
C TYR A 230 8.53 -1.09 -10.07
N SER A 231 9.05 -0.70 -8.90
CA SER A 231 9.71 -1.63 -7.97
C SER A 231 8.70 -2.60 -7.36
N VAL A 232 7.48 -2.15 -7.02
CA VAL A 232 6.41 -3.01 -6.49
C VAL A 232 5.82 -3.94 -7.54
N ALA A 233 5.71 -3.52 -8.81
CA ALA A 233 5.30 -4.41 -9.90
C ALA A 233 6.33 -5.54 -10.11
N ILE A 234 7.62 -5.17 -10.23
CA ILE A 234 8.70 -6.14 -10.43
C ILE A 234 8.87 -7.06 -9.21
N SER A 235 8.72 -6.56 -7.97
CA SER A 235 8.94 -7.37 -6.76
C SER A 235 8.03 -8.59 -6.69
N GLN A 236 6.79 -8.49 -7.16
CA GLN A 236 5.80 -9.57 -7.12
C GLN A 236 6.14 -10.72 -8.07
N ASN A 237 6.42 -10.42 -9.35
CA ASN A 237 6.45 -11.43 -10.42
C ASN A 237 7.70 -11.40 -11.31
N GLY A 238 8.61 -10.43 -11.15
CA GLY A 238 9.80 -10.27 -11.98
C GLY A 238 9.56 -9.49 -13.29
N SER A 239 8.47 -8.72 -13.38
CA SER A 239 8.05 -8.01 -14.59
C SER A 239 7.32 -6.71 -14.26
N LEU A 240 7.51 -5.67 -15.07
CA LEU A 240 6.54 -4.58 -15.21
C LEU A 240 5.23 -5.10 -15.84
N ASP A 241 4.11 -4.42 -15.59
CA ASP A 241 2.83 -4.72 -16.25
C ASP A 241 2.89 -4.44 -17.75
N ASP A 242 2.16 -5.22 -18.55
CA ASP A 242 2.16 -5.05 -20.02
C ASP A 242 1.58 -3.70 -20.47
N LYS A 243 0.68 -3.10 -19.66
CA LYS A 243 0.25 -1.70 -19.82
C LYS A 243 1.42 -0.73 -19.64
N VAL A 244 2.22 -0.90 -18.58
CA VAL A 244 3.39 -0.05 -18.29
C VAL A 244 4.45 -0.20 -19.37
N LYS A 245 4.77 -1.44 -19.79
CA LYS A 245 5.65 -1.70 -20.94
C LYS A 245 5.15 -1.01 -22.21
N THR A 246 3.84 -1.07 -22.46
CA THR A 246 3.20 -0.41 -23.62
C THR A 246 3.29 1.12 -23.53
N GLU A 247 3.14 1.73 -22.35
CA GLU A 247 3.33 3.17 -22.17
C GLU A 247 4.80 3.60 -22.41
N ILE A 248 5.77 2.82 -21.91
CA ILE A 248 7.20 3.05 -22.13
C ILE A 248 7.57 2.87 -23.61
N ALA A 249 7.07 1.84 -24.28
CA ALA A 249 7.29 1.61 -25.71
C ALA A 249 6.69 2.73 -26.57
N ASN A 250 5.44 3.14 -26.31
CA ASN A 250 4.83 4.30 -26.99
C ASN A 250 5.63 5.59 -26.78
N TRP A 251 6.17 5.81 -25.57
CA TRP A 251 7.08 6.91 -25.32
C TRP A 251 8.37 6.78 -26.13
N ALA A 252 8.96 5.59 -26.22
CA ALA A 252 10.19 5.32 -26.94
C ALA A 252 10.03 5.54 -28.46
N THR A 253 8.92 5.11 -29.06
CA THR A 253 8.56 5.39 -30.47
C THR A 253 8.41 6.88 -30.72
N ASN A 254 7.71 7.61 -29.84
CA ASN A 254 7.56 9.06 -29.93
C ASN A 254 8.92 9.78 -29.78
N ALA A 255 9.73 9.39 -28.79
CA ALA A 255 11.05 9.97 -28.53
C ALA A 255 12.04 9.75 -29.69
N THR A 256 11.95 8.59 -30.35
CA THR A 256 12.70 8.25 -31.56
C THR A 256 12.24 9.10 -32.75
N ALA A 257 10.93 9.16 -33.01
CA ALA A 257 10.37 9.90 -34.15
C ALA A 257 10.55 11.43 -34.06
N THR A 258 10.63 11.99 -32.85
CA THR A 258 10.73 13.44 -32.62
C THR A 258 12.16 13.97 -32.44
N GLY A 259 13.19 13.10 -32.45
CA GLY A 259 14.57 13.52 -32.14
C GLY A 259 14.78 13.89 -30.67
N LYS A 260 13.89 13.44 -29.77
CA LYS A 260 14.03 13.63 -28.32
C LYS A 260 15.29 12.94 -27.78
N LEU A 261 15.67 11.79 -28.35
CA LEU A 261 16.89 11.07 -27.97
C LEU A 261 18.17 11.89 -28.24
N ASP A 262 18.28 12.51 -29.42
CA ASP A 262 19.38 13.44 -29.74
C ASP A 262 19.43 14.65 -28.79
N THR A 263 18.28 15.04 -28.24
CA THR A 263 18.19 16.13 -27.25
C THR A 263 18.68 15.65 -25.87
N ILE A 264 18.31 14.43 -25.46
CA ILE A 264 18.81 13.80 -24.22
C ILE A 264 20.32 13.57 -24.29
N ARG A 265 20.86 13.11 -25.43
CA ARG A 265 22.31 13.02 -25.64
C ARG A 265 23.00 14.37 -25.45
N LYS A 266 22.51 15.42 -26.12
CA LYS A 266 23.06 16.79 -26.01
C LYS A 266 22.96 17.36 -24.58
N ASN A 267 21.90 17.03 -23.86
CA ASN A 267 21.75 17.40 -22.45
C ASN A 267 22.90 16.81 -21.60
N ILE A 268 23.14 15.51 -21.71
CA ILE A 268 24.20 14.80 -20.95
C ILE A 268 25.59 15.28 -21.39
N GLU A 269 25.81 15.45 -22.70
CA GLU A 269 27.06 16.01 -23.25
C GLU A 269 27.33 17.44 -22.73
N SER A 270 26.29 18.26 -22.54
CA SER A 270 26.41 19.63 -22.02
C SER A 270 26.92 19.72 -20.57
N TRP A 271 26.90 18.61 -19.82
CA TRP A 271 27.46 18.56 -18.47
C TRP A 271 29.00 18.52 -18.48
N ASN A 272 29.63 18.16 -19.60
CA ASN A 272 31.09 18.01 -19.74
C ASN A 272 31.72 17.01 -18.74
N LEU A 273 30.95 16.00 -18.30
CA LEU A 273 31.38 14.99 -17.31
C LEU A 273 31.94 13.70 -17.93
N THR A 274 31.79 13.51 -19.24
CA THR A 274 32.24 12.32 -20.00
C THR A 274 32.79 12.71 -21.37
N ASP A 275 33.78 11.97 -21.85
CA ASP A 275 34.31 12.07 -23.22
C ASP A 275 33.36 11.45 -24.27
N SER A 276 32.36 10.66 -23.85
CA SER A 276 31.39 10.00 -24.73
C SER A 276 30.24 9.37 -23.94
N VAL A 277 29.05 9.93 -24.06
CA VAL A 277 27.81 9.31 -23.55
C VAL A 277 27.58 7.94 -24.21
N PRO A 278 27.29 6.85 -23.46
CA PRO A 278 27.07 5.52 -24.02
C PRO A 278 25.84 5.47 -24.96
N ALA A 279 25.74 4.40 -25.77
CA ALA A 279 24.79 4.28 -26.87
C ALA A 279 23.37 3.84 -26.44
N PHE A 280 22.78 4.55 -25.47
CA PHE A 280 21.48 4.20 -24.88
C PHE A 280 20.33 4.15 -25.90
N GLU A 281 20.44 4.93 -26.99
CA GLU A 281 19.44 4.98 -28.05
C GLU A 281 19.25 3.64 -28.77
N THR A 282 20.23 2.73 -28.73
CA THR A 282 20.10 1.38 -29.29
C THR A 282 18.96 0.61 -28.62
N TYR A 283 18.86 0.68 -27.30
CA TYR A 283 17.89 -0.04 -26.49
C TYR A 283 16.51 0.63 -26.56
N VAL A 284 16.48 1.97 -26.48
CA VAL A 284 15.23 2.73 -26.63
C VAL A 284 14.64 2.57 -28.03
N LYS A 285 15.45 2.46 -29.08
CA LYS A 285 14.97 2.19 -30.45
C LYS A 285 14.48 0.75 -30.61
N ALA A 286 15.21 -0.24 -30.09
CA ALA A 286 14.75 -1.62 -30.14
C ALA A 286 13.36 -1.79 -29.47
N LEU A 287 13.15 -1.20 -28.29
CA LEU A 287 11.83 -1.19 -27.64
C LEU A 287 10.77 -0.45 -28.48
N ALA A 288 11.14 0.67 -29.13
CA ALA A 288 10.27 1.45 -30.00
C ALA A 288 9.84 0.73 -31.29
N ASP A 289 10.71 -0.14 -31.81
CA ASP A 289 10.48 -0.97 -33.01
C ASP A 289 9.80 -2.32 -32.66
N GLY A 290 9.64 -2.63 -31.36
CA GLY A 290 9.05 -3.87 -30.86
C GLY A 290 10.02 -5.06 -30.75
N ASP A 291 11.30 -4.83 -31.03
CA ASP A 291 12.39 -5.79 -30.92
C ASP A 291 12.84 -5.99 -29.46
N SER A 292 13.74 -6.95 -29.25
CA SER A 292 14.48 -7.11 -27.99
C SER A 292 15.98 -7.17 -28.24
N VAL A 293 16.76 -6.51 -27.38
CA VAL A 293 18.23 -6.52 -27.49
C VAL A 293 18.76 -7.71 -26.69
N ILE A 294 19.63 -8.53 -27.30
CA ILE A 294 20.34 -9.60 -26.60
C ILE A 294 21.79 -9.20 -26.39
N LEU A 295 22.18 -9.07 -25.13
CA LEU A 295 23.54 -8.83 -24.67
C LEU A 295 24.31 -10.14 -24.51
N SER A 296 25.57 -10.14 -24.96
CA SER A 296 26.49 -11.27 -24.82
C SER A 296 27.81 -10.81 -24.22
N SER A 297 28.44 -11.68 -23.43
CA SER A 297 29.54 -11.34 -22.54
C SER A 297 30.92 -11.21 -23.21
N GLU A 298 31.00 -11.28 -24.55
CA GLU A 298 32.25 -11.17 -25.33
C GLU A 298 32.43 -9.78 -25.98
N SER A 299 32.72 -8.75 -25.18
CA SER A 299 32.97 -7.41 -25.70
C SER A 299 34.35 -7.28 -26.39
N ARG A 300 34.39 -7.36 -27.73
CA ARG A 300 35.58 -6.99 -28.53
C ARG A 300 35.29 -6.18 -29.81
N SER A 301 35.46 -4.88 -29.65
CA SER A 301 36.00 -3.93 -30.65
C SER A 301 35.34 -3.79 -32.03
N SER A 302 34.84 -2.57 -32.24
CA SER A 302 34.80 -1.82 -33.52
C SER A 302 33.68 -2.08 -34.53
N SER A 303 33.09 -0.96 -34.96
CA SER A 303 32.41 -0.73 -36.24
C SER A 303 31.01 -1.32 -36.43
N SER A 304 30.09 -0.43 -36.77
CA SER A 304 28.72 -0.68 -37.18
C SER A 304 28.58 -1.75 -38.27
N ASN A 305 27.54 -2.57 -38.18
CA ASN A 305 26.88 -3.16 -39.35
C ASN A 305 25.37 -3.34 -39.09
N VAL A 306 24.56 -2.53 -39.78
CA VAL A 306 23.13 -2.79 -39.96
C VAL A 306 23.00 -3.73 -41.16
N ILE A 307 22.31 -4.85 -41.00
CA ILE A 307 21.95 -5.72 -42.14
C ILE A 307 20.46 -5.52 -42.43
N ALA A 308 20.17 -4.65 -43.40
CA ALA A 308 18.86 -4.55 -44.03
C ALA A 308 18.85 -5.42 -45.30
N SER A 309 17.79 -6.20 -45.52
CA SER A 309 17.58 -6.92 -46.79
C SER A 309 16.10 -7.14 -47.10
N GLU A 310 15.50 -6.20 -47.81
CA GLU A 310 14.29 -6.49 -48.59
C GLU A 310 14.61 -7.27 -49.88
N ALA A 311 13.54 -7.82 -50.49
CA ALA A 311 13.35 -8.04 -51.94
C ALA A 311 13.46 -9.47 -52.53
N LYS A 312 12.32 -10.17 -52.46
CA LYS A 312 11.54 -10.72 -53.62
C LYS A 312 11.97 -12.01 -54.36
N GLN A 313 10.90 -12.74 -54.75
CA GLN A 313 10.72 -13.62 -55.93
C GLN A 313 11.34 -15.04 -55.87
N SER A 314 10.73 -16.09 -56.48
CA SER A 314 9.47 -16.18 -57.29
C SER A 314 8.82 -17.58 -57.30
N SER A 315 7.57 -17.67 -57.80
CA SER A 315 6.92 -18.81 -58.52
C SER A 315 6.67 -20.12 -57.73
N SER A 316 5.66 -20.98 -58.01
CA SER A 316 4.60 -21.11 -59.06
C SER A 316 3.62 -22.24 -58.65
N SER A 317 2.37 -22.42 -59.11
CA SER A 317 1.41 -21.66 -59.97
C SER A 317 0.04 -22.39 -60.01
N SER A 318 -0.99 -21.78 -60.64
CA SER A 318 -2.20 -22.43 -61.23
C SER A 318 -3.36 -22.77 -60.26
N VAL A 319 -4.69 -22.65 -60.55
CA VAL A 319 -5.50 -22.25 -61.75
C VAL A 319 -6.69 -21.34 -61.31
N ILE A 320 -7.43 -20.72 -62.25
CA ILE A 320 -8.56 -19.75 -62.10
C ILE A 320 -9.80 -20.21 -62.96
N PRO A 321 -10.92 -19.46 -63.16
CA PRO A 321 -11.77 -18.61 -62.29
C PRO A 321 -13.32 -18.82 -62.48
N ALA A 322 -14.18 -18.16 -61.67
CA ALA A 322 -15.51 -17.56 -62.03
C ALA A 322 -16.12 -16.89 -60.76
N SER A 323 -16.57 -15.62 -60.71
CA SER A 323 -17.69 -14.94 -61.41
C SER A 323 -19.06 -15.54 -61.06
N SER A 324 -20.09 -14.83 -60.55
CA SER A 324 -20.40 -13.39 -60.40
C SER A 324 -21.32 -13.18 -59.14
N GLY A 325 -21.85 -12.02 -58.73
CA GLY A 325 -21.86 -10.62 -59.21
C GLY A 325 -22.72 -9.72 -58.29
N ASP A 326 -22.71 -8.40 -58.47
CA ASP A 326 -23.24 -7.40 -57.50
C ASP A 326 -24.79 -7.32 -57.39
N ARG A 327 -25.30 -6.87 -56.22
CA ARG A 327 -25.99 -5.56 -56.05
C ARG A 327 -26.50 -5.26 -54.60
N PRO A 328 -26.89 -4.00 -54.26
CA PRO A 328 -26.95 -3.53 -52.87
C PRO A 328 -28.32 -3.03 -52.34
N SER A 329 -28.30 -2.63 -51.05
CA SER A 329 -29.03 -1.51 -50.40
C SER A 329 -30.58 -1.47 -50.30
N SER A 330 -31.05 -1.54 -49.04
CA SER A 330 -32.09 -0.70 -48.39
C SER A 330 -33.43 -0.38 -49.06
N SER A 331 -34.55 -0.70 -48.38
CA SER A 331 -35.42 0.30 -47.68
C SER A 331 -36.65 -0.33 -46.99
N SER A 332 -37.24 0.39 -46.03
CA SER A 332 -38.54 0.10 -45.39
C SER A 332 -39.73 0.50 -46.30
N SER A 333 -41.04 0.30 -46.05
CA SER A 333 -41.87 -0.13 -44.88
C SER A 333 -43.34 -0.30 -45.34
N SER A 334 -44.21 -1.07 -44.65
CA SER A 334 -45.66 -0.76 -44.50
C SER A 334 -46.47 -1.66 -43.53
N SER A 335 -47.59 -1.09 -43.04
CA SER A 335 -48.59 -1.58 -42.07
C SER A 335 -49.89 -2.13 -42.76
N ARG A 336 -51.02 -2.60 -42.16
CA ARG A 336 -51.62 -2.77 -40.79
C ARG A 336 -52.99 -3.52 -40.91
N HIS A 337 -53.49 -4.23 -39.89
CA HIS A 337 -54.92 -4.50 -39.45
C HIS A 337 -54.91 -5.77 -38.53
N SER A 338 -55.36 -5.81 -37.25
CA SER A 338 -56.69 -5.65 -36.58
C SER A 338 -57.71 -6.78 -36.85
N GLY A 339 -58.36 -7.42 -35.86
CA GLY A 339 -58.30 -7.34 -34.38
C GLY A 339 -59.50 -8.05 -33.69
N LEU A 340 -59.66 -7.85 -32.37
CA LEU A 340 -60.80 -8.17 -31.46
C LEU A 340 -60.85 -9.52 -30.68
N ASP A 341 -61.44 -9.39 -29.48
CA ASP A 341 -61.54 -10.26 -28.28
C ASP A 341 -62.90 -11.06 -28.24
N PRO A 342 -63.41 -11.72 -27.15
CA PRO A 342 -63.03 -11.64 -25.72
C PRO A 342 -63.18 -12.87 -24.76
N GLU A 343 -62.63 -12.68 -23.54
CA GLU A 343 -63.07 -13.07 -22.17
C GLU A 343 -63.68 -14.47 -21.83
N SER A 344 -63.22 -15.20 -20.79
CA SER A 344 -63.27 -15.03 -19.29
C SER A 344 -64.45 -15.82 -18.65
N SER A 345 -64.50 -16.22 -17.35
CA SER A 345 -63.57 -16.20 -16.20
C SER A 345 -64.03 -17.11 -15.03
N SER A 346 -63.09 -17.51 -14.14
CA SER A 346 -63.32 -17.97 -12.73
C SER A 346 -64.02 -19.34 -12.48
N SER A 347 -64.02 -20.01 -11.30
CA SER A 347 -63.57 -19.73 -9.91
C SER A 347 -63.19 -21.05 -9.14
N SER A 348 -62.32 -20.97 -8.11
CA SER A 348 -62.24 -21.89 -6.92
C SER A 348 -61.88 -23.39 -7.11
N SER A 349 -61.32 -24.16 -6.15
CA SER A 349 -60.67 -23.90 -4.84
C SER A 349 -59.95 -25.15 -4.24
N VAL A 350 -58.79 -24.95 -3.60
CA VAL A 350 -58.08 -25.73 -2.53
C VAL A 350 -57.66 -27.22 -2.69
N ILE A 351 -56.52 -27.52 -2.01
CA ILE A 351 -55.98 -28.80 -1.48
C ILE A 351 -54.88 -29.56 -2.29
N ALA A 352 -53.69 -29.50 -1.67
CA ALA A 352 -52.60 -30.49 -1.55
C ALA A 352 -51.75 -30.97 -2.74
N SER A 353 -50.44 -30.77 -2.55
CA SER A 353 -49.32 -31.69 -2.82
C SER A 353 -49.23 -32.40 -4.17
N GLU A 354 -48.27 -31.96 -4.99
CA GLU A 354 -47.22 -32.85 -5.48
C GLU A 354 -45.92 -32.06 -5.71
N ALA A 355 -44.77 -32.65 -5.38
CA ALA A 355 -43.48 -31.98 -5.51
C ALA A 355 -43.02 -31.95 -6.98
N LYS A 356 -42.70 -30.76 -7.49
CA LYS A 356 -42.06 -30.62 -8.82
C LYS A 356 -40.60 -30.20 -8.68
N GLN A 357 -39.77 -30.81 -9.51
CA GLN A 357 -38.32 -30.73 -9.46
C GLN A 357 -37.82 -29.31 -9.76
N SER A 358 -36.66 -29.00 -9.17
CA SER A 358 -35.86 -27.81 -9.48
C SER A 358 -35.67 -27.63 -10.99
N SER A 359 -35.98 -26.44 -11.50
CA SER A 359 -35.69 -25.99 -12.86
C SER A 359 -34.29 -25.38 -12.95
N SER A 360 -33.27 -26.15 -12.56
CA SER A 360 -31.86 -25.73 -12.50
C SER A 360 -31.17 -25.74 -13.87
N SER A 361 -31.62 -24.88 -14.80
CA SER A 361 -31.01 -24.75 -16.13
C SER A 361 -31.03 -23.35 -16.78
N VAL A 362 -31.10 -22.26 -15.99
CA VAL A 362 -30.50 -20.99 -16.43
C VAL A 362 -29.01 -21.07 -16.11
N THR A 363 -28.16 -21.00 -17.13
CA THR A 363 -26.72 -21.20 -16.96
C THR A 363 -26.03 -19.96 -16.39
N ASN A 364 -25.42 -20.10 -15.21
CA ASN A 364 -24.56 -19.10 -14.58
C ASN A 364 -23.20 -18.95 -15.31
N SER A 365 -23.21 -18.81 -16.63
CA SER A 365 -22.02 -18.83 -17.50
C SER A 365 -21.13 -17.58 -17.40
N TYR A 366 -21.41 -16.70 -16.45
CA TYR A 366 -20.62 -15.52 -16.12
C TYR A 366 -19.79 -15.68 -14.83
N LEU A 367 -20.02 -16.74 -14.05
CA LEU A 367 -19.23 -17.06 -12.85
C LEU A 367 -17.91 -17.72 -13.25
N ASN A 368 -16.80 -17.29 -12.64
CA ASN A 368 -15.48 -17.91 -12.84
C ASN A 368 -15.47 -19.41 -12.45
N PRO A 369 -15.27 -20.35 -13.38
CA PRO A 369 -15.35 -21.79 -13.09
C PRO A 369 -14.20 -22.31 -12.22
N ASN A 370 -13.14 -21.51 -12.01
CA ASN A 370 -12.01 -21.86 -11.15
C ASN A 370 -12.25 -21.52 -9.66
N ILE A 371 -13.34 -20.79 -9.34
CA ILE A 371 -13.66 -20.37 -7.96
C ILE A 371 -14.60 -21.38 -7.30
N ASN A 372 -14.23 -21.81 -6.09
CA ASN A 372 -15.05 -22.68 -5.26
C ASN A 372 -16.12 -21.87 -4.49
N TYR A 373 -17.24 -21.59 -5.15
CA TYR A 373 -18.36 -20.86 -4.56
C TYR A 373 -19.08 -21.64 -3.45
N GLY A 374 -19.30 -20.98 -2.31
CA GLY A 374 -20.33 -21.38 -1.35
C GLY A 374 -21.74 -21.06 -1.88
N GLU A 375 -22.76 -21.46 -1.12
CA GLU A 375 -24.17 -21.18 -1.42
C GLU A 375 -24.90 -20.61 -0.21
N MET A 376 -25.93 -19.81 -0.46
CA MET A 376 -26.97 -19.47 0.51
C MET A 376 -28.35 -19.51 -0.15
N THR A 377 -29.38 -19.89 0.62
CA THR A 377 -30.77 -19.87 0.17
C THR A 377 -31.50 -18.75 0.88
N ASP A 378 -32.13 -17.84 0.14
CA ASP A 378 -33.00 -16.82 0.71
C ASP A 378 -34.33 -17.48 1.10
N SER A 379 -34.66 -17.42 2.40
CA SER A 379 -35.86 -18.07 2.94
C SER A 379 -37.16 -17.36 2.56
N ARG A 380 -37.08 -16.17 1.95
CA ARG A 380 -38.23 -15.32 1.61
C ARG A 380 -38.83 -15.64 0.24
N ASP A 381 -38.00 -16.06 -0.72
CA ASP A 381 -38.40 -16.43 -2.09
C ASP A 381 -37.92 -17.83 -2.54
N GLY A 382 -36.99 -18.46 -1.80
CA GLY A 382 -36.38 -19.75 -2.13
C GLY A 382 -35.22 -19.66 -3.12
N GLN A 383 -34.77 -18.46 -3.51
CA GLN A 383 -33.67 -18.27 -4.44
C GLN A 383 -32.34 -18.69 -3.80
N VAL A 384 -31.60 -19.56 -4.48
CA VAL A 384 -30.23 -19.91 -4.12
C VAL A 384 -29.27 -18.94 -4.81
N TYR A 385 -28.36 -18.34 -4.05
CA TYR A 385 -27.32 -17.45 -4.55
C TYR A 385 -25.94 -18.06 -4.28
N LYS A 386 -25.03 -17.97 -5.26
CA LYS A 386 -23.61 -18.25 -5.04
C LYS A 386 -22.97 -17.19 -4.15
N THR A 387 -21.97 -17.59 -3.36
CA THR A 387 -21.25 -16.75 -2.41
C THR A 387 -19.75 -17.02 -2.48
N VAL A 388 -18.95 -16.01 -2.14
CA VAL A 388 -17.49 -16.08 -2.17
C VAL A 388 -16.89 -15.36 -0.96
N LYS A 389 -15.70 -15.78 -0.52
CA LYS A 389 -14.96 -15.09 0.55
C LYS A 389 -13.91 -14.17 -0.07
N ILE A 390 -13.97 -12.88 0.27
CA ILE A 390 -13.02 -11.86 -0.20
C ILE A 390 -12.44 -11.16 1.03
N GLY A 391 -11.13 -11.35 1.23
CA GLY A 391 -10.43 -10.97 2.46
C GLY A 391 -11.06 -11.59 3.71
N SER A 392 -11.56 -10.74 4.61
CA SER A 392 -12.21 -11.17 5.83
C SER A 392 -13.65 -11.65 5.61
N GLN A 393 -14.38 -11.02 4.67
CA GLN A 393 -15.84 -11.08 4.57
C GLN A 393 -16.35 -12.12 3.56
N VAL A 394 -17.62 -12.52 3.68
CA VAL A 394 -18.32 -13.35 2.68
C VAL A 394 -19.38 -12.52 1.96
N TRP A 395 -19.30 -12.49 0.63
CA TRP A 395 -20.13 -11.70 -0.27
C TRP A 395 -21.03 -12.61 -1.12
N MET A 396 -22.17 -12.08 -1.56
CA MET A 396 -22.91 -12.67 -2.69
C MET A 396 -22.10 -12.51 -3.98
N ALA A 397 -21.90 -13.62 -4.71
CA ALA A 397 -21.30 -13.64 -6.05
C ALA A 397 -22.34 -13.43 -7.18
N GLN A 398 -23.60 -13.21 -6.82
CA GLN A 398 -24.70 -12.91 -7.74
C GLN A 398 -25.50 -11.71 -7.21
N ASN A 399 -26.09 -10.93 -8.12
CA ASN A 399 -26.94 -9.80 -7.76
C ASN A 399 -28.22 -10.30 -7.06
N LEU A 400 -28.71 -9.55 -6.07
CA LEU A 400 -29.97 -9.88 -5.40
C LEU A 400 -31.15 -9.84 -6.40
N ASN A 401 -32.06 -10.82 -6.31
CA ASN A 401 -33.22 -10.97 -7.19
C ASN A 401 -34.57 -10.90 -6.45
N TYR A 402 -34.56 -10.65 -5.13
CA TYR A 402 -35.73 -10.60 -4.27
C TYR A 402 -36.71 -9.48 -4.71
N GLU A 403 -37.99 -9.82 -4.91
CA GLU A 403 -39.00 -8.86 -5.38
C GLU A 403 -39.45 -7.91 -4.26
N ALA A 404 -38.97 -6.66 -4.34
CA ALA A 404 -39.35 -5.57 -3.45
C ALA A 404 -40.12 -4.45 -4.19
N LYS A 405 -40.86 -3.62 -3.45
CA LYS A 405 -41.46 -2.39 -4.00
C LYS A 405 -40.35 -1.46 -4.52
N ASN A 406 -40.56 -0.86 -5.68
CA ASN A 406 -39.56 -0.07 -6.41
C ASN A 406 -38.29 -0.86 -6.78
N SER A 407 -38.44 -2.18 -7.04
CA SER A 407 -37.42 -3.00 -7.70
C SER A 407 -37.90 -3.47 -9.08
N TYR A 408 -36.98 -3.51 -10.05
CA TYR A 408 -37.27 -3.68 -11.48
C TYR A 408 -36.35 -4.75 -12.09
N CYS A 409 -36.88 -5.53 -13.05
CA CYS A 409 -36.03 -6.21 -14.03
C CYS A 409 -35.57 -5.20 -15.08
N TYR A 410 -34.40 -5.37 -15.69
CA TYR A 410 -34.00 -4.53 -16.82
C TYR A 410 -35.00 -4.68 -17.98
N ASN A 411 -35.43 -3.57 -18.60
CA ASN A 411 -36.51 -3.52 -19.59
C ASN A 411 -37.80 -4.23 -19.14
N ASP A 412 -38.08 -4.26 -17.83
CA ASP A 412 -39.26 -4.88 -17.20
C ASP A 412 -39.52 -6.36 -17.59
N SER A 413 -38.47 -7.09 -18.01
CA SER A 413 -38.58 -8.48 -18.47
C SER A 413 -37.88 -9.46 -17.53
N THR A 414 -38.61 -10.51 -17.09
CA THR A 414 -38.14 -11.48 -16.09
C THR A 414 -36.85 -12.19 -16.49
N ILE A 415 -36.60 -12.38 -17.79
CA ILE A 415 -35.38 -13.00 -18.33
C ILE A 415 -34.12 -12.23 -17.87
N TYR A 416 -34.19 -10.90 -17.71
CA TYR A 416 -33.07 -10.12 -17.17
C TYR A 416 -32.95 -10.23 -15.65
N CYS A 417 -34.06 -10.39 -14.92
CA CYS A 417 -34.03 -10.75 -13.49
C CYS A 417 -33.38 -12.12 -13.27
N GLU A 418 -33.83 -13.14 -14.00
CA GLU A 418 -33.31 -14.52 -13.94
C GLU A 418 -31.82 -14.60 -14.27
N LYS A 419 -31.32 -13.74 -15.17
CA LYS A 419 -29.91 -13.71 -15.59
C LYS A 419 -29.02 -12.82 -14.72
N TYR A 420 -29.50 -11.64 -14.31
CA TYR A 420 -28.68 -10.56 -13.76
C TYR A 420 -29.20 -9.98 -12.42
N GLY A 421 -30.25 -10.56 -11.82
CA GLY A 421 -30.89 -10.00 -10.62
C GLY A 421 -31.69 -8.72 -10.89
N ARG A 422 -32.11 -8.06 -9.82
CA ARG A 422 -32.98 -6.87 -9.85
C ARG A 422 -32.19 -5.58 -9.64
N LEU A 423 -32.75 -4.51 -10.21
CA LEU A 423 -32.38 -3.14 -9.93
C LEU A 423 -33.32 -2.58 -8.85
N TYR A 424 -32.78 -1.92 -7.83
CA TYR A 424 -33.52 -1.36 -6.70
C TYR A 424 -33.26 0.14 -6.63
N THR A 425 -34.26 0.98 -6.34
CA THR A 425 -33.94 2.37 -5.91
C THR A 425 -33.25 2.35 -4.55
N TRP A 426 -32.53 3.40 -4.17
CA TRP A 426 -31.82 3.40 -2.87
C TRP A 426 -32.80 3.20 -1.69
N ALA A 427 -33.98 3.80 -1.78
CA ALA A 427 -35.06 3.60 -0.82
C ALA A 427 -35.60 2.15 -0.76
N ALA A 428 -35.55 1.41 -1.87
CA ALA A 428 -35.87 -0.01 -1.88
C ALA A 428 -34.72 -0.85 -1.29
N ALA A 429 -33.47 -0.54 -1.65
CA ALA A 429 -32.28 -1.22 -1.15
C ALA A 429 -32.13 -1.09 0.38
N MET A 430 -32.44 0.09 0.93
CA MET A 430 -32.41 0.39 2.37
C MET A 430 -33.62 -0.15 3.16
N ASP A 431 -34.61 -0.76 2.52
CA ASP A 431 -35.94 -1.05 3.11
C ASP A 431 -36.49 0.16 3.89
N SER A 432 -36.63 1.30 3.19
CA SER A 432 -37.10 2.57 3.74
C SER A 432 -38.41 2.48 4.53
N VAL A 433 -39.27 1.49 4.23
CA VAL A 433 -40.54 1.28 4.94
C VAL A 433 -40.33 0.74 6.36
N LYS A 434 -39.28 -0.05 6.57
CA LYS A 434 -38.88 -0.63 7.86
C LYS A 434 -37.92 0.26 8.63
N ILE A 435 -37.03 0.99 7.95
CA ILE A 435 -35.92 1.73 8.57
C ILE A 435 -36.16 3.26 8.61
N GLY A 436 -37.17 3.79 7.90
CA GLY A 436 -37.53 5.22 7.92
C GLY A 436 -36.56 6.17 7.20
N CYS A 437 -35.55 5.61 6.53
CA CYS A 437 -34.59 6.31 5.66
C CYS A 437 -35.23 6.63 4.29
N GLY A 438 -34.68 7.54 3.48
CA GLY A 438 -35.16 7.75 2.10
C GLY A 438 -34.70 9.03 1.41
N ASN A 439 -35.21 9.27 0.21
CA ASN A 439 -34.99 10.53 -0.51
C ASN A 439 -35.74 11.68 0.21
N GLY A 440 -35.05 12.80 0.46
CA GLY A 440 -35.55 13.93 1.25
C GLY A 440 -35.66 13.67 2.76
N LEU A 441 -34.97 12.66 3.30
CA LEU A 441 -34.89 12.37 4.73
C LEU A 441 -33.43 12.13 5.14
N VAL A 442 -32.99 12.77 6.23
CA VAL A 442 -31.67 12.52 6.82
C VAL A 442 -31.66 11.12 7.43
N CYS A 443 -30.74 10.27 6.98
CA CYS A 443 -30.73 8.85 7.33
C CYS A 443 -29.72 8.56 8.44
N SER A 444 -30.21 8.05 9.59
CA SER A 444 -29.37 7.59 10.71
C SER A 444 -29.68 6.13 11.09
N PRO A 445 -29.50 5.16 10.16
CA PRO A 445 -29.81 3.77 10.42
C PRO A 445 -28.76 3.13 11.35
N ALA A 446 -29.17 2.09 12.10
CA ALA A 446 -28.24 1.24 12.81
C ALA A 446 -27.48 0.34 11.82
N TYR A 447 -26.15 0.36 11.88
CA TYR A 447 -25.28 -0.47 11.04
C TYR A 447 -24.92 -1.81 11.74
N PRO A 448 -24.71 -2.91 10.99
CA PRO A 448 -24.86 -3.03 9.54
C PRO A 448 -26.34 -3.01 9.11
N VAL A 449 -26.63 -2.29 8.03
CA VAL A 449 -28.01 -2.06 7.56
C VAL A 449 -28.49 -3.26 6.77
N GLN A 450 -29.39 -4.08 7.34
CA GLN A 450 -29.98 -5.22 6.62
C GLN A 450 -30.58 -4.79 5.27
N GLY A 451 -31.42 -3.74 5.29
CA GLY A 451 -32.15 -3.29 4.11
C GLY A 451 -32.93 -4.42 3.44
N VAL A 452 -32.84 -4.52 2.11
CA VAL A 452 -33.48 -5.54 1.29
C VAL A 452 -32.80 -6.94 1.38
N CYS A 453 -31.64 -7.06 2.01
CA CYS A 453 -30.91 -8.32 2.11
C CYS A 453 -31.59 -9.35 3.05
N PRO A 454 -31.38 -10.67 2.82
CA PRO A 454 -31.96 -11.71 3.66
C PRO A 454 -31.43 -11.67 5.11
N ASP A 455 -32.15 -12.33 6.02
CA ASP A 455 -31.72 -12.43 7.42
C ASP A 455 -30.33 -13.07 7.54
N GLY A 456 -29.46 -12.48 8.36
CA GLY A 456 -28.04 -12.86 8.43
C GLY A 456 -27.16 -12.24 7.33
N TRP A 457 -27.69 -11.33 6.51
CA TRP A 457 -26.96 -10.54 5.51
C TRP A 457 -27.34 -9.06 5.58
N HIS A 458 -26.56 -8.19 4.94
CA HIS A 458 -26.77 -6.74 4.94
C HIS A 458 -26.28 -6.04 3.67
N LEU A 459 -26.72 -4.80 3.47
CA LEU A 459 -26.31 -3.92 2.37
C LEU A 459 -24.95 -3.25 2.70
N PRO A 460 -23.89 -3.42 1.89
CA PRO A 460 -22.53 -3.03 2.24
C PRO A 460 -22.35 -1.54 2.48
N SER A 461 -21.59 -1.19 3.52
CA SER A 461 -21.18 0.19 3.76
C SER A 461 -20.05 0.63 2.80
N ASN A 462 -19.85 1.94 2.68
CA ASN A 462 -18.74 2.53 1.91
C ASN A 462 -17.37 2.00 2.41
N ALA A 463 -17.22 1.75 3.71
CA ALA A 463 -16.01 1.16 4.28
C ALA A 463 -15.75 -0.27 3.79
N GLU A 464 -16.79 -1.09 3.63
CA GLU A 464 -16.69 -2.49 3.19
C GLU A 464 -16.49 -2.61 1.69
N TRP A 465 -17.09 -1.71 0.90
CA TRP A 465 -16.72 -1.55 -0.50
C TRP A 465 -15.25 -1.15 -0.66
N ASN A 466 -14.72 -0.24 0.18
CA ASN A 466 -13.30 0.09 0.17
C ASN A 466 -12.40 -1.08 0.63
N GLU A 467 -12.80 -1.86 1.65
CA GLU A 467 -12.09 -3.10 2.04
C GLU A 467 -11.99 -4.04 0.83
N MET A 468 -13.11 -4.30 0.15
CA MET A 468 -13.16 -5.09 -1.09
C MET A 468 -12.28 -4.51 -2.21
N LEU A 469 -12.36 -3.21 -2.50
CA LEU A 469 -11.60 -2.58 -3.59
C LEU A 469 -10.10 -2.66 -3.38
N ILE A 470 -9.62 -2.48 -2.15
CA ILE A 470 -8.20 -2.62 -1.80
C ILE A 470 -7.74 -4.08 -2.00
N ILE A 471 -8.55 -5.06 -1.58
CA ILE A 471 -8.23 -6.49 -1.79
C ILE A 471 -8.24 -6.85 -3.28
N ALA A 472 -9.23 -6.37 -4.04
CA ALA A 472 -9.38 -6.62 -5.47
C ALA A 472 -8.26 -6.00 -6.31
N GLY A 473 -7.81 -4.80 -5.93
CA GLY A 473 -6.69 -4.12 -6.57
C GLY A 473 -5.30 -4.53 -6.08
N GLY A 474 -5.19 -5.46 -5.13
CA GLY A 474 -3.91 -5.83 -4.50
C GLY A 474 -3.21 -4.66 -3.77
N GLY A 475 -3.98 -3.65 -3.33
CA GLY A 475 -3.50 -2.35 -2.87
C GLY A 475 -3.86 -1.19 -3.82
N TYR A 476 -3.90 -1.44 -5.12
CA TYR A 476 -4.13 -0.44 -6.16
C TYR A 476 -5.57 -0.47 -6.69
N VAL A 477 -6.43 0.40 -6.16
CA VAL A 477 -7.88 0.47 -6.50
C VAL A 477 -8.15 0.58 -8.01
N SER A 478 -7.21 1.12 -8.78
CA SER A 478 -7.25 1.18 -10.25
C SER A 478 -7.22 -0.17 -10.98
N LEU A 479 -6.92 -1.28 -10.30
CA LEU A 479 -6.96 -2.64 -10.85
C LEU A 479 -8.16 -3.46 -10.35
N ALA A 480 -8.94 -2.91 -9.41
CA ALA A 480 -10.01 -3.64 -8.74
C ALA A 480 -11.15 -4.07 -9.69
N GLY A 481 -11.37 -3.36 -10.79
CA GLY A 481 -12.41 -3.68 -11.77
C GLY A 481 -12.12 -4.98 -12.52
N GLU A 482 -10.88 -5.22 -12.96
CA GLU A 482 -10.48 -6.49 -13.60
C GLU A 482 -10.79 -7.71 -12.71
N ALA A 483 -10.42 -7.64 -11.42
CA ALA A 483 -10.59 -8.73 -10.47
C ALA A 483 -12.05 -8.97 -10.02
N LEU A 484 -12.94 -7.99 -10.22
CA LEU A 484 -14.34 -8.02 -9.80
C LEU A 484 -15.35 -8.23 -10.94
N LYS A 485 -15.03 -7.83 -12.18
CA LYS A 485 -15.89 -8.02 -13.37
C LYS A 485 -16.07 -9.51 -13.68
N SER A 486 -17.30 -9.94 -13.97
CA SER A 486 -17.58 -11.30 -14.44
C SER A 486 -16.91 -11.62 -15.78
N GLN A 487 -16.53 -12.90 -15.99
CA GLN A 487 -15.91 -13.41 -17.23
C GLN A 487 -16.84 -13.42 -18.46
N GLY A 488 -17.96 -12.72 -18.41
CA GLY A 488 -18.91 -12.57 -19.50
C GLY A 488 -19.97 -11.51 -19.22
N GLY A 489 -20.61 -11.02 -20.29
CA GLY A 489 -21.65 -9.98 -20.26
C GLY A 489 -21.14 -8.60 -20.68
N TRP A 490 -19.88 -8.29 -20.41
CA TRP A 490 -19.20 -7.08 -20.89
C TRP A 490 -18.96 -7.16 -22.42
N PRO A 491 -18.89 -6.04 -23.17
CA PRO A 491 -18.32 -6.04 -24.51
C PRO A 491 -16.88 -6.56 -24.43
N SER A 492 -16.38 -7.13 -25.53
CA SER A 492 -15.12 -7.88 -25.55
C SER A 492 -13.89 -7.03 -25.22
N ASN A 493 -13.46 -7.10 -23.96
CA ASN A 493 -12.14 -6.72 -23.48
C ASN A 493 -11.41 -8.00 -23.06
N GLU A 494 -10.08 -8.02 -23.13
CA GLU A 494 -9.29 -9.25 -22.90
C GLU A 494 -8.90 -9.46 -21.41
N ASN A 495 -9.19 -8.47 -20.54
CA ASN A 495 -8.72 -8.37 -19.16
C ASN A 495 -9.85 -8.54 -18.10
N THR A 496 -10.83 -9.42 -18.29
CA THR A 496 -11.83 -9.73 -17.23
C THR A 496 -11.56 -11.08 -16.59
N THR A 497 -10.71 -11.09 -15.57
CA THR A 497 -10.27 -12.32 -14.89
C THR A 497 -11.29 -12.87 -13.91
N ASP A 498 -12.07 -12.02 -13.24
CA ASP A 498 -12.92 -12.39 -12.09
C ASP A 498 -12.13 -13.18 -11.03
N ALA A 499 -10.88 -12.77 -10.79
CA ALA A 499 -9.90 -13.51 -9.97
C ALA A 499 -10.38 -13.75 -8.53
N LEU A 500 -11.28 -12.90 -8.02
CA LEU A 500 -11.90 -13.05 -6.70
C LEU A 500 -13.28 -13.73 -6.72
N GLY A 501 -13.83 -14.07 -7.89
CA GLY A 501 -15.17 -14.64 -8.02
C GLY A 501 -16.28 -13.72 -7.53
N PHE A 502 -16.10 -12.41 -7.63
CA PHE A 502 -17.19 -11.49 -7.31
C PHE A 502 -18.21 -11.45 -8.45
N SER A 503 -17.79 -11.68 -9.68
CA SER A 503 -18.67 -11.84 -10.84
C SER A 503 -19.67 -10.68 -11.02
N ALA A 504 -19.17 -9.44 -11.04
CA ALA A 504 -19.97 -8.25 -11.34
C ALA A 504 -20.45 -8.26 -12.80
N VAL A 505 -21.74 -8.53 -12.99
CA VAL A 505 -22.41 -8.56 -14.31
C VAL A 505 -22.92 -7.17 -14.73
N PRO A 506 -22.68 -6.72 -15.97
CA PRO A 506 -23.01 -5.36 -16.43
C PRO A 506 -24.49 -5.22 -16.80
N VAL A 507 -25.35 -5.20 -15.79
CA VAL A 507 -26.82 -5.11 -15.95
C VAL A 507 -27.30 -3.71 -16.35
N GLY A 508 -26.44 -2.68 -16.28
CA GLY A 508 -26.84 -1.29 -16.46
C GLY A 508 -27.69 -0.78 -15.30
N TYR A 509 -28.48 0.27 -15.55
CA TYR A 509 -29.33 0.91 -14.54
C TYR A 509 -30.64 1.43 -15.16
N LYS A 510 -31.58 1.83 -14.30
CA LYS A 510 -32.82 2.52 -14.69
C LYS A 510 -32.83 3.89 -14.03
N ASN A 511 -32.88 4.98 -14.79
CA ASN A 511 -32.82 6.30 -14.19
C ASN A 511 -34.17 6.78 -13.61
N TYR A 512 -34.16 7.93 -12.92
CA TYR A 512 -35.31 8.61 -12.34
C TYR A 512 -36.46 8.88 -13.35
N GLU A 513 -36.13 9.06 -14.64
CA GLU A 513 -37.11 9.22 -15.74
C GLU A 513 -37.83 7.90 -16.09
N GLY A 514 -37.40 6.77 -15.52
CA GLY A 514 -37.88 5.43 -15.84
C GLY A 514 -37.16 4.74 -16.99
N VAL A 515 -36.11 5.34 -17.56
CA VAL A 515 -35.42 4.83 -18.75
C VAL A 515 -34.26 3.93 -18.36
N PHE A 516 -34.29 2.69 -18.86
CA PHE A 516 -33.20 1.72 -18.75
C PHE A 516 -32.02 2.11 -19.67
N LYS A 517 -30.80 2.15 -19.11
CA LYS A 517 -29.57 2.63 -19.78
C LYS A 517 -28.39 1.69 -19.48
N ASN A 518 -27.40 1.71 -20.39
CA ASN A 518 -26.06 1.14 -20.20
C ASN A 518 -25.92 -0.38 -19.94
N MET A 519 -26.93 -1.20 -20.26
CA MET A 519 -26.81 -2.67 -20.36
C MET A 519 -25.54 -3.11 -21.11
N ASN A 520 -24.91 -4.17 -20.62
CA ASN A 520 -23.62 -4.72 -21.03
C ASN A 520 -22.41 -3.79 -20.81
N LYS A 521 -22.59 -2.48 -20.59
CA LYS A 521 -21.47 -1.51 -20.45
C LYS A 521 -21.16 -1.07 -19.01
N TYR A 522 -22.12 -1.10 -18.10
CA TYR A 522 -21.97 -0.58 -16.72
C TYR A 522 -22.65 -1.51 -15.72
N VAL A 523 -22.19 -1.53 -14.48
CA VAL A 523 -23.01 -1.89 -13.32
C VAL A 523 -22.63 -1.03 -12.12
N ASP A 524 -23.66 -0.56 -11.43
CA ASP A 524 -23.55 0.17 -10.19
C ASP A 524 -24.18 -0.66 -9.07
N PHE A 525 -23.56 -0.69 -7.89
CA PHE A 525 -24.06 -1.38 -6.70
C PHE A 525 -24.29 -0.38 -5.57
N TRP A 526 -25.47 -0.39 -4.97
CA TRP A 526 -25.75 0.50 -3.83
C TRP A 526 -24.86 0.23 -2.62
N SER A 527 -24.45 1.31 -1.95
CA SER A 527 -24.03 1.27 -0.55
C SER A 527 -25.17 1.66 0.38
N SER A 528 -25.12 1.18 1.62
CA SER A 528 -25.95 1.69 2.72
C SER A 528 -25.53 3.06 3.24
N THR A 529 -24.35 3.57 2.83
CA THR A 529 -23.82 4.87 3.25
C THR A 529 -24.40 6.04 2.44
N ASP A 530 -24.97 7.00 3.15
CA ASP A 530 -25.55 8.24 2.64
C ASP A 530 -24.49 9.37 2.47
N ILE A 531 -24.84 10.44 1.76
CA ILE A 531 -24.06 11.68 1.62
C ILE A 531 -24.94 12.90 1.92
N GLU A 532 -25.94 13.15 1.07
CA GLU A 532 -26.72 14.40 1.06
C GLU A 532 -28.13 14.21 0.47
N ASP A 533 -28.91 15.30 0.42
CA ASP A 533 -30.27 15.29 -0.12
C ASP A 533 -30.27 14.95 -1.62
N GLY A 534 -30.68 13.71 -1.93
CA GLY A 534 -30.83 13.19 -3.30
C GLY A 534 -29.75 12.19 -3.74
N TYR A 535 -28.60 12.09 -3.08
CA TYR A 535 -27.48 11.24 -3.51
C TYR A 535 -26.97 10.28 -2.43
N ALA A 536 -26.53 9.09 -2.84
CA ALA A 536 -25.90 8.07 -2.00
C ALA A 536 -24.72 7.42 -2.75
N TYR A 537 -23.82 6.75 -2.02
CA TYR A 537 -22.68 6.07 -2.63
C TYR A 537 -23.10 4.84 -3.45
N VAL A 538 -22.48 4.68 -4.63
CA VAL A 538 -22.47 3.44 -5.42
C VAL A 538 -21.05 2.97 -5.66
N LEU A 539 -20.82 1.66 -5.66
CA LEU A 539 -19.65 1.08 -6.32
C LEU A 539 -19.97 0.99 -7.82
N MET A 540 -19.16 1.64 -8.66
CA MET A 540 -19.34 1.68 -10.11
C MET A 540 -18.26 0.86 -10.83
N LEU A 541 -18.68 0.06 -11.81
CA LEU A 541 -17.80 -0.63 -12.75
C LEU A 541 -18.22 -0.34 -14.19
N ARG A 542 -17.24 -0.02 -15.05
CA ARG A 542 -17.45 0.42 -16.43
C ARG A 542 -16.73 -0.51 -17.42
N SER A 543 -17.25 -0.65 -18.64
CA SER A 543 -16.61 -1.46 -19.70
C SER A 543 -15.37 -0.82 -20.31
N GLU A 544 -15.12 0.46 -20.02
CA GLU A 544 -14.10 1.28 -20.69
C GLU A 544 -12.86 1.53 -19.79
N TYR A 545 -12.88 1.03 -18.55
CA TYR A 545 -11.83 1.20 -17.53
C TYR A 545 -11.73 -0.06 -16.67
N ASP A 546 -10.53 -0.52 -16.32
CA ASP A 546 -10.33 -1.68 -15.42
C ASP A 546 -10.24 -1.30 -13.93
N GLU A 547 -10.49 -0.02 -13.66
CA GLU A 547 -10.75 0.56 -12.36
C GLU A 547 -12.15 0.16 -11.84
N ALA A 548 -12.30 0.10 -10.52
CA ALA A 548 -13.61 0.09 -9.86
C ALA A 548 -13.54 1.03 -8.65
N HIS A 549 -14.50 1.93 -8.52
CA HIS A 549 -14.43 3.01 -7.53
C HIS A 549 -15.81 3.39 -7.00
N LEU A 550 -15.81 4.13 -5.89
CA LEU A 550 -17.03 4.67 -5.30
C LEU A 550 -17.35 6.03 -5.93
N GLU A 551 -18.58 6.17 -6.45
CA GLU A 551 -19.11 7.38 -7.07
C GLU A 551 -20.52 7.67 -6.50
N TYR A 552 -21.20 8.70 -7.00
CA TYR A 552 -22.49 9.16 -6.45
C TYR A 552 -23.66 8.75 -7.37
N GLY A 553 -24.60 7.98 -6.82
CA GLY A 553 -25.85 7.60 -7.50
C GLY A 553 -27.03 8.42 -6.98
N GLY A 554 -27.95 8.82 -7.86
CA GLY A 554 -29.19 9.49 -7.47
C GLY A 554 -30.15 8.52 -6.79
N LYS A 555 -30.67 8.84 -5.61
CA LYS A 555 -31.50 7.94 -4.77
C LYS A 555 -32.77 7.41 -5.46
N ASP A 556 -33.24 8.11 -6.49
CA ASP A 556 -34.40 7.74 -7.34
C ASP A 556 -34.05 6.88 -8.56
N ASP A 557 -32.77 6.82 -8.96
CA ASP A 557 -32.29 5.84 -9.93
C ASP A 557 -32.34 4.44 -9.30
N ALA A 558 -32.42 3.39 -10.12
CA ALA A 558 -32.39 2.00 -9.66
C ALA A 558 -31.18 1.26 -10.23
N VAL A 559 -30.34 0.74 -9.32
CA VAL A 559 -29.10 0.00 -9.62
C VAL A 559 -29.06 -1.34 -8.87
N ALA A 560 -28.04 -2.17 -9.10
CA ALA A 560 -27.99 -3.51 -8.53
C ALA A 560 -27.71 -3.51 -7.01
N VAL A 561 -28.01 -4.64 -6.35
CA VAL A 561 -27.68 -4.88 -4.94
C VAL A 561 -26.84 -6.16 -4.82
N ARG A 562 -25.84 -6.08 -3.95
CA ARG A 562 -25.07 -7.21 -3.43
C ARG A 562 -25.15 -7.17 -1.91
N CYS A 563 -25.18 -8.33 -1.27
CA CYS A 563 -25.22 -8.43 0.18
C CYS A 563 -23.94 -9.05 0.73
N VAL A 564 -23.53 -8.59 1.91
CA VAL A 564 -22.45 -9.18 2.73
C VAL A 564 -23.07 -9.96 3.88
N ARG A 565 -22.44 -11.07 4.25
CA ARG A 565 -22.90 -11.91 5.35
C ARG A 565 -22.53 -11.30 6.70
N ASN A 566 -23.45 -11.38 7.66
CA ASN A 566 -23.18 -11.02 9.04
C ASN A 566 -22.24 -12.08 9.65
N GLU A 567 -21.13 -11.65 10.24
CA GLU A 567 -20.23 -12.57 10.93
C GLU A 567 -20.88 -13.13 12.21
N PRO A 568 -20.68 -14.42 12.53
CA PRO A 568 -21.36 -15.08 13.63
C PRO A 568 -20.86 -14.53 14.98
N VAL A 569 -21.73 -13.78 15.66
CA VAL A 569 -21.42 -13.13 16.94
C VAL A 569 -21.10 -14.20 18.01
N ALA A 570 -19.84 -14.27 18.43
CA ALA A 570 -19.43 -15.07 19.57
C ALA A 570 -20.19 -14.60 20.83
N SER A 571 -20.76 -15.55 21.57
CA SER A 571 -21.81 -15.26 22.54
C SER A 571 -21.36 -14.42 23.74
N SER A 572 -22.16 -13.39 24.04
CA SER A 572 -22.21 -12.61 25.29
C SER A 572 -20.94 -11.88 25.74
N ILE A 573 -20.90 -10.57 25.45
CA ILE A 573 -21.43 -9.60 26.43
C ILE A 573 -22.52 -8.77 25.75
N SER A 574 -23.66 -8.59 26.41
CA SER A 574 -24.73 -7.67 26.00
C SER A 574 -25.21 -6.85 27.20
N LEU A 575 -25.99 -5.78 26.93
CA LEU A 575 -26.23 -4.62 27.80
C LEU A 575 -24.95 -3.76 27.97
N LEU A 576 -25.04 -2.42 28.01
CA LEU A 576 -26.20 -1.55 28.17
C LEU A 576 -26.33 -0.51 27.04
N CYS A 577 -27.56 -0.30 26.57
CA CYS A 577 -28.12 1.02 26.22
C CYS A 577 -29.64 0.86 26.08
N SER A 578 -30.38 1.13 27.17
CA SER A 578 -31.85 1.13 27.18
C SER A 578 -32.40 2.54 26.94
N GLU A 579 -33.63 2.61 26.47
CA GLU A 579 -34.33 3.84 26.07
C GLU A 579 -34.43 4.88 27.21
N GLU A 580 -33.69 5.99 27.12
CA GLU A 580 -34.22 7.37 27.18
C GLU A 580 -33.10 8.42 27.04
N ARG A 581 -33.26 9.34 26.05
CA ARG A 581 -32.59 10.65 25.85
C ARG A 581 -31.20 10.68 25.17
N GLU A 582 -31.19 11.40 24.04
CA GLU A 582 -30.12 12.20 23.42
C GLU A 582 -28.75 11.55 23.10
N SER A 583 -28.52 11.39 21.77
CA SER A 583 -27.24 11.10 21.10
C SER A 583 -26.54 9.76 21.38
N CYS A 584 -26.64 8.83 20.43
CA CYS A 584 -25.82 7.61 20.36
C CYS A 584 -24.40 7.88 19.79
N GLU A 585 -23.74 8.98 20.19
CA GLU A 585 -22.65 9.57 19.40
C GLU A 585 -21.59 10.30 20.25
N THR A 586 -21.23 9.76 21.42
CA THR A 586 -20.14 10.32 22.24
C THR A 586 -19.25 9.25 22.89
N PHE A 587 -17.94 9.52 22.95
CA PHE A 587 -16.98 8.70 23.70
C PHE A 587 -17.34 8.64 25.20
N ASN A 588 -17.42 7.44 25.77
CA ASN A 588 -17.82 7.25 27.17
C ASN A 588 -16.66 7.50 28.15
N TRP A 589 -16.53 8.76 28.57
CA TRP A 589 -15.57 9.25 29.56
C TRP A 589 -15.71 8.65 30.99
N SER A 590 -16.69 7.77 31.23
CA SER A 590 -16.86 7.08 32.52
C SER A 590 -16.01 5.79 32.63
N ILE A 591 -15.44 5.33 31.52
CA ILE A 591 -14.60 4.13 31.45
C ILE A 591 -13.17 4.49 31.90
N SER A 592 -12.59 3.74 32.85
CA SER A 592 -11.24 4.02 33.34
C SER A 592 -10.15 3.56 32.34
N LYS A 593 -8.97 4.20 32.37
CA LYS A 593 -7.88 3.92 31.41
C LYS A 593 -7.40 2.46 31.40
N GLU A 594 -7.63 1.73 32.50
CA GLU A 594 -7.28 0.32 32.65
C GLU A 594 -8.20 -0.61 31.86
N LYS A 595 -9.42 -0.18 31.52
CA LYS A 595 -10.38 -0.98 30.75
C LYS A 595 -10.13 -0.98 29.24
N TYR A 596 -9.31 -0.05 28.75
CA TYR A 596 -8.89 -0.01 27.35
C TYR A 596 -7.74 -0.97 27.02
N LEU A 597 -7.10 -1.54 28.05
CA LEU A 597 -6.01 -2.51 27.94
C LEU A 597 -6.58 -3.91 27.59
N ASN A 598 -6.08 -4.53 26.52
CA ASN A 598 -6.41 -5.92 26.18
C ASN A 598 -6.02 -6.88 27.32
N SER A 599 -7.01 -7.55 27.93
CA SER A 599 -6.79 -8.44 29.08
C SER A 599 -5.94 -9.69 28.79
N ASN A 600 -5.69 -9.99 27.51
CA ASN A 600 -4.91 -11.15 27.08
C ASN A 600 -3.40 -10.85 26.96
N ILE A 601 -2.97 -9.61 27.21
CA ILE A 601 -1.57 -9.15 27.11
C ILE A 601 -0.97 -8.94 28.49
N GLU A 602 0.27 -9.40 28.69
CA GLU A 602 1.04 -9.13 29.91
C GLU A 602 1.75 -7.77 29.81
N TYR A 603 1.25 -6.78 30.54
CA TYR A 603 1.83 -5.43 30.56
C TYR A 603 2.86 -5.23 31.66
N GLY A 604 4.08 -4.89 31.24
CA GLY A 604 5.04 -4.20 32.10
C GLY A 604 4.51 -2.84 32.58
N SER A 605 5.22 -2.21 33.50
CA SER A 605 4.88 -0.87 33.98
C SER A 605 6.08 -0.18 34.60
N PHE A 606 6.11 1.15 34.50
CA PHE A 606 7.04 2.01 35.23
C PHE A 606 6.27 3.14 35.94
N VAL A 607 6.99 3.87 36.80
CA VAL A 607 6.49 5.07 37.48
C VAL A 607 7.26 6.27 36.96
N ASP A 608 6.58 7.29 36.45
CA ASP A 608 7.22 8.57 36.11
C ASP A 608 7.66 9.25 37.41
N SER A 609 8.97 9.46 37.58
CA SER A 609 9.56 10.06 38.78
C SER A 609 9.21 11.55 38.95
N ARG A 610 8.69 12.20 37.91
CA ARG A 610 8.44 13.65 37.87
C ARG A 610 7.09 14.05 38.46
N ASP A 611 6.10 13.16 38.37
CA ASP A 611 4.72 13.36 38.85
C ASP A 611 4.11 12.16 39.63
N GLY A 612 4.79 11.01 39.64
CA GLY A 612 4.35 9.78 40.32
C GLY A 612 3.35 8.92 39.53
N GLN A 613 3.06 9.25 38.28
CA GLN A 613 2.08 8.53 37.47
C GLN A 613 2.60 7.14 37.06
N VAL A 614 1.74 6.13 37.19
CA VAL A 614 2.03 4.76 36.74
C VAL A 614 1.45 4.56 35.34
N TYR A 615 2.30 4.15 34.40
CA TYR A 615 1.93 3.85 33.02
C TYR A 615 2.17 2.36 32.72
N LYS A 616 1.29 1.77 31.90
CA LYS A 616 1.49 0.44 31.33
C LYS A 616 2.37 0.49 30.09
N THR A 617 3.16 -0.55 29.88
CA THR A 617 4.13 -0.68 28.79
C THR A 617 4.03 -2.06 28.15
N VAL A 618 4.26 -2.14 26.84
CA VAL A 618 4.25 -3.39 26.08
C VAL A 618 5.48 -3.47 25.18
N LYS A 619 5.92 -4.68 24.83
CA LYS A 619 6.98 -4.89 23.84
C LYS A 619 6.35 -5.22 22.49
N ILE A 620 6.69 -4.45 21.46
CA ILE A 620 6.22 -4.64 20.08
C ILE A 620 7.47 -4.73 19.21
N SER A 621 7.63 -5.84 18.47
CA SER A 621 8.90 -6.19 17.81
C SER A 621 10.08 -6.13 18.81
N ASN A 622 11.13 -5.36 18.52
CA ASN A 622 12.28 -5.10 19.39
C ASN A 622 12.02 -3.98 20.42
N GLN A 623 11.14 -3.02 20.14
CA GLN A 623 10.88 -1.81 20.94
C GLN A 623 9.97 -2.03 22.16
N VAL A 624 10.13 -1.20 23.19
CA VAL A 624 9.23 -1.14 24.34
C VAL A 624 8.47 0.19 24.32
N TRP A 625 7.15 0.10 24.13
CA TRP A 625 6.24 1.22 23.96
C TRP A 625 5.43 1.51 25.23
N MET A 626 5.07 2.77 25.46
CA MET A 626 3.96 3.10 26.35
C MET A 626 2.63 2.61 25.76
N ALA A 627 1.89 1.79 26.51
CA ALA A 627 0.53 1.34 26.17
C ALA A 627 -0.57 2.34 26.57
N GLN A 628 -0.19 3.43 27.24
CA GLN A 628 -1.09 4.49 27.69
C GLN A 628 -0.52 5.87 27.34
N ASN A 629 -1.38 6.81 26.99
CA ASN A 629 -0.99 8.16 26.60
C ASN A 629 -0.40 8.95 27.79
N LEU A 630 0.65 9.74 27.54
CA LEU A 630 1.33 10.53 28.56
C LEU A 630 0.40 11.62 29.18
N ASN A 631 0.46 11.79 30.51
CA ASN A 631 -0.38 12.74 31.27
C ASN A 631 0.44 13.77 32.09
N TYR A 632 1.68 14.03 31.67
CA TYR A 632 2.59 14.93 32.36
C TYR A 632 2.15 16.40 32.24
N ALA A 633 2.28 17.17 33.33
CA ALA A 633 1.58 18.45 33.49
C ALA A 633 2.39 19.60 34.11
N ASP A 634 3.64 19.37 34.51
CA ASP A 634 4.41 20.33 35.32
C ASP A 634 5.00 21.47 34.48
N SER A 635 4.16 22.43 34.12
CA SER A 635 4.56 23.65 33.40
C SER A 635 5.42 24.63 34.20
N VAL A 636 5.80 24.29 35.44
CA VAL A 636 6.79 25.05 36.23
C VAL A 636 8.20 24.49 36.01
N LYS A 637 8.35 23.16 36.00
CA LYS A 637 9.61 22.49 35.64
C LYS A 637 9.86 22.44 34.14
N THR A 638 8.81 22.33 33.33
CA THR A 638 8.86 22.14 31.87
C THR A 638 8.09 23.27 31.17
N PRO A 639 8.71 24.44 30.94
CA PRO A 639 7.98 25.64 30.53
C PRO A 639 7.29 25.53 29.16
N SER A 640 7.70 24.61 28.29
CA SER A 640 7.07 24.38 26.98
C SER A 640 5.61 23.97 27.09
N LEU A 641 5.20 23.32 28.19
CA LEU A 641 3.81 22.91 28.46
C LEU A 641 2.86 24.09 28.73
N LYS A 642 3.40 25.28 29.02
CA LYS A 642 2.61 26.42 29.54
C LYS A 642 1.66 26.99 28.49
N GLY A 643 0.37 26.68 28.64
CA GLY A 643 -0.67 27.05 27.67
C GLY A 643 -0.65 26.23 26.38
N ARG A 644 0.06 25.09 26.39
CA ARG A 644 0.25 24.19 25.23
C ARG A 644 -0.03 22.71 25.53
N SER A 645 -0.69 22.43 26.66
CA SER A 645 -1.16 21.08 27.01
C SER A 645 -2.51 21.13 27.71
N TRP A 646 -3.40 20.20 27.36
CA TRP A 646 -4.81 20.22 27.76
C TRP A 646 -5.36 18.83 28.07
N CYS A 647 -6.41 18.80 28.89
CA CYS A 647 -7.33 17.67 28.90
C CYS A 647 -8.40 17.89 27.81
N TYR A 648 -8.96 16.84 27.24
CA TYR A 648 -10.04 16.98 26.25
C TYR A 648 -11.21 17.80 26.84
N GLY A 649 -11.66 18.84 26.14
CA GLY A 649 -12.70 19.74 26.63
C GLY A 649 -12.35 20.52 27.90
N ASP A 650 -11.05 20.70 28.20
CA ASP A 650 -10.52 21.37 29.39
C ASP A 650 -10.96 20.77 30.75
N GLN A 651 -11.43 19.51 30.76
CA GLN A 651 -11.95 18.83 31.95
C GLN A 651 -10.90 17.89 32.58
N SER A 652 -10.47 18.20 33.81
CA SER A 652 -9.40 17.47 34.53
C SER A 652 -9.61 15.96 34.65
N GLU A 653 -10.87 15.52 34.77
CA GLU A 653 -11.22 14.10 34.89
C GLU A 653 -10.93 13.34 33.59
N LYS A 654 -11.09 13.97 32.43
CA LYS A 654 -10.83 13.36 31.13
C LYS A 654 -9.35 13.01 30.94
N CYS A 655 -8.44 13.80 31.52
CA CYS A 655 -7.01 13.44 31.56
C CYS A 655 -6.73 12.11 32.27
N LYS A 656 -7.57 11.70 33.25
CA LYS A 656 -7.37 10.43 33.99
C LYS A 656 -7.71 9.20 33.14
N VAL A 657 -8.50 9.39 32.07
CA VAL A 657 -8.87 8.35 31.09
C VAL A 657 -7.93 8.40 29.87
N ALA A 658 -7.76 9.57 29.29
CA ALA A 658 -7.17 9.76 27.96
C ALA A 658 -5.68 10.15 27.93
N GLY A 659 -5.09 10.50 29.07
CA GLY A 659 -3.85 11.29 29.08
C GLY A 659 -4.10 12.72 28.61
N ARG A 660 -3.05 13.39 28.12
CA ARG A 660 -3.10 14.80 27.67
C ARG A 660 -2.92 14.94 26.17
N LEU A 661 -3.45 16.04 25.66
CA LEU A 661 -3.18 16.57 24.33
C LEU A 661 -2.13 17.69 24.46
N TYR A 662 -1.11 17.69 23.60
CA TYR A 662 0.03 18.61 23.60
C TYR A 662 0.25 19.17 22.20
N THR A 663 0.67 20.42 22.07
CA THR A 663 1.25 20.91 20.80
C THR A 663 2.57 20.21 20.51
N TRP A 664 2.98 20.09 19.25
CA TRP A 664 4.27 19.45 18.91
C TRP A 664 5.45 20.15 19.59
N SER A 665 5.48 21.50 19.59
CA SER A 665 6.49 22.30 20.31
C SER A 665 6.49 22.10 21.83
N ALA A 666 5.39 21.58 22.40
CA ALA A 666 5.33 21.18 23.80
C ALA A 666 5.77 19.73 23.99
N ALA A 667 5.52 18.84 23.01
CA ALA A 667 5.99 17.46 23.03
C ALA A 667 7.53 17.37 23.00
N ILE A 668 8.19 18.10 22.09
CA ILE A 668 9.67 18.11 21.96
C ILE A 668 10.40 18.90 23.07
N ASP A 669 9.68 19.47 24.04
CA ASP A 669 10.15 20.47 25.02
C ASP A 669 11.01 21.59 24.39
N SER A 670 10.45 22.34 23.43
CA SER A 670 11.22 23.29 22.60
C SER A 670 11.97 24.39 23.37
N VAL A 671 11.52 24.71 24.60
CA VAL A 671 12.21 25.63 25.51
C VAL A 671 13.53 25.05 26.03
N GLN A 672 13.59 23.73 26.27
CA GLN A 672 14.82 23.03 26.64
C GLN A 672 15.68 22.75 25.40
N LEU A 673 15.07 22.32 24.28
CA LEU A 673 15.78 21.83 23.10
C LEU A 673 16.58 22.91 22.36
N ALA A 674 15.96 24.07 22.05
CA ALA A 674 16.60 25.14 21.26
C ALA A 674 16.33 26.55 21.83
N ALA A 675 16.35 26.67 23.16
CA ALA A 675 16.30 27.96 23.86
C ALA A 675 15.14 28.91 23.46
N ARG A 676 13.99 28.33 23.04
CA ARG A 676 12.72 28.98 22.61
C ARG A 676 12.61 29.42 21.14
N ASP A 677 13.62 29.27 20.30
CA ASP A 677 13.58 29.73 18.90
C ASP A 677 13.22 28.61 17.91
N CYS A 678 12.35 27.67 18.34
CA CYS A 678 11.90 26.56 17.50
C CYS A 678 10.48 26.07 17.87
N GLY A 679 9.73 25.58 16.88
CA GLY A 679 8.33 25.15 17.01
C GLY A 679 7.46 25.60 15.83
N TYR A 680 6.23 26.06 16.10
CA TYR A 680 5.37 26.62 15.06
C TYR A 680 5.92 27.95 14.53
N GLY A 681 6.13 28.03 13.21
CA GLY A 681 6.74 29.14 12.48
C GLY A 681 8.27 29.14 12.49
N HIS A 682 8.94 28.17 13.14
CA HIS A 682 10.39 28.15 13.35
C HIS A 682 10.93 26.71 13.31
N GLU A 683 11.77 26.39 12.33
CA GLU A 683 12.40 25.06 12.20
C GLU A 683 13.29 24.71 13.42
N CYS A 684 13.40 23.42 13.71
CA CYS A 684 14.06 22.85 14.88
C CYS A 684 15.33 22.09 14.48
N ALA A 685 16.43 22.34 15.20
CA ALA A 685 17.60 21.46 15.16
C ALA A 685 17.31 20.18 15.96
N ILE A 686 16.56 19.24 15.37
CA ILE A 686 16.18 17.96 15.97
C ILE A 686 17.42 17.04 16.09
N PRO A 687 17.79 16.57 17.29
CA PRO A 687 18.77 15.50 17.48
C PRO A 687 18.17 14.14 17.13
N SER A 688 19.01 13.12 16.88
CA SER A 688 18.59 11.78 16.45
C SER A 688 17.73 10.98 17.45
N VAL A 689 17.54 11.49 18.67
CA VAL A 689 16.60 10.97 19.69
C VAL A 689 16.10 12.15 20.52
N VAL A 690 14.83 12.54 20.41
CA VAL A 690 14.23 13.58 21.26
C VAL A 690 13.57 12.97 22.49
N GLN A 691 14.17 13.16 23.67
CA GLN A 691 13.47 12.90 24.94
C GLN A 691 12.18 13.74 25.03
N GLY A 692 12.30 15.06 24.78
CA GLY A 692 11.21 16.01 24.94
C GLY A 692 10.54 15.88 26.31
N ILE A 693 9.21 15.76 26.34
CA ILE A 693 8.45 15.57 27.58
C ILE A 693 8.35 14.12 28.06
N CYS A 694 8.97 13.16 27.38
CA CYS A 694 9.03 11.78 27.87
C CYS A 694 9.87 11.67 29.16
N PRO A 695 9.62 10.66 30.01
CA PRO A 695 10.40 10.42 31.21
C PRO A 695 11.88 10.16 30.90
N GLU A 696 12.76 10.28 31.89
CA GLU A 696 14.18 9.90 31.75
C GLU A 696 14.31 8.42 31.32
N GLY A 697 15.09 8.16 30.28
CA GLY A 697 15.18 6.83 29.65
C GLY A 697 14.03 6.49 28.69
N TRP A 698 13.25 7.48 28.26
CA TRP A 698 12.23 7.38 27.21
C TRP A 698 12.36 8.54 26.23
N HIS A 699 11.88 8.36 25.00
CA HIS A 699 11.88 9.36 23.93
C HIS A 699 10.55 9.41 23.18
N LEU A 700 10.32 10.51 22.47
CA LEU A 700 9.31 10.57 21.41
C LEU A 700 9.74 9.64 20.26
N PRO A 701 8.79 8.98 19.57
CA PRO A 701 9.11 8.09 18.47
C PRO A 701 9.47 8.88 17.21
N ASN A 702 10.51 8.45 16.49
CA ASN A 702 10.78 8.99 15.15
C ASN A 702 10.03 8.23 14.04
N LYS A 703 10.06 8.75 12.82
CA LYS A 703 9.36 8.22 11.64
C LYS A 703 9.76 6.78 11.30
N SER A 704 11.02 6.40 11.46
CA SER A 704 11.50 5.02 11.22
C SER A 704 10.94 4.05 12.26
N GLU A 705 10.80 4.50 13.51
CA GLU A 705 10.17 3.74 14.57
C GLU A 705 8.65 3.61 14.39
N LEU A 706 8.00 4.62 13.83
CA LEU A 706 6.58 4.59 13.47
C LEU A 706 6.32 3.69 12.25
N PHE A 707 7.22 3.65 11.26
CA PHE A 707 7.19 2.65 10.20
C PHE A 707 7.39 1.23 10.76
N THR A 708 8.34 1.03 11.69
CA THR A 708 8.57 -0.25 12.38
C THR A 708 7.31 -0.74 13.11
N LEU A 709 6.60 0.17 13.80
CA LEU A 709 5.31 -0.11 14.43
C LEU A 709 4.23 -0.46 13.39
N SER A 710 4.19 0.25 12.25
CA SER A 710 3.21 0.00 11.17
C SER A 710 3.40 -1.37 10.53
N ALA A 711 4.60 -1.66 10.02
CA ALA A 711 4.92 -2.94 9.38
C ALA A 711 4.72 -4.13 10.34
N THR A 712 5.06 -3.96 11.63
CA THR A 712 4.77 -4.98 12.65
C THR A 712 3.26 -5.21 12.78
N ALA A 713 2.45 -4.15 12.80
CA ALA A 713 1.00 -4.25 12.90
C ALA A 713 0.37 -4.90 11.64
N GLU A 714 0.89 -4.57 10.47
CA GLU A 714 0.34 -4.96 9.16
C GLU A 714 0.73 -6.41 8.78
N SER A 715 1.88 -6.91 9.24
CA SER A 715 2.36 -8.30 9.02
C SER A 715 1.39 -9.41 9.46
N ASN A 716 0.44 -9.11 10.35
CA ASN A 716 -0.61 -10.02 10.81
C ASN A 716 -1.99 -9.74 10.16
N GLY A 717 -2.03 -9.07 9.01
CA GLY A 717 -3.26 -8.82 8.23
C GLY A 717 -4.33 -7.98 8.95
N THR A 718 -3.93 -7.26 10.01
CA THR A 718 -4.83 -6.58 10.95
C THR A 718 -4.47 -5.10 11.15
N GLY A 719 -3.20 -4.72 10.97
CA GLY A 719 -2.78 -3.32 10.89
C GLY A 719 -3.19 -2.50 12.10
N GLY A 720 -3.80 -1.34 11.86
CA GLY A 720 -4.34 -0.49 12.91
C GLY A 720 -5.33 -1.18 13.85
N SER A 721 -6.10 -2.19 13.41
CA SER A 721 -7.00 -2.93 14.33
C SER A 721 -6.24 -3.74 15.40
N ALA A 722 -4.98 -4.08 15.14
CA ALA A 722 -4.08 -4.72 16.10
C ALA A 722 -3.46 -3.76 17.14
N LEU A 723 -3.62 -2.44 16.95
CA LEU A 723 -3.15 -1.41 17.88
C LEU A 723 -4.26 -0.63 18.60
N LYS A 724 -5.46 -0.55 17.99
CA LYS A 724 -6.66 0.10 18.58
C LYS A 724 -7.17 -0.67 19.79
N SER A 725 -7.56 0.03 20.85
CA SER A 725 -8.27 -0.58 21.97
C SER A 725 -9.55 -1.30 21.52
N GLN A 726 -9.84 -2.44 22.16
CA GLN A 726 -11.04 -3.26 21.88
C GLN A 726 -12.37 -2.55 22.18
N ILE A 727 -12.33 -1.41 22.88
CA ILE A 727 -13.49 -0.60 23.26
C ILE A 727 -13.26 0.90 23.02
N GLY A 728 -14.37 1.64 22.92
CA GLY A 728 -14.42 3.11 22.93
C GLY A 728 -14.40 3.79 21.56
N TRP A 729 -14.18 3.05 20.47
CA TRP A 729 -14.28 3.54 19.09
C TRP A 729 -15.75 3.59 18.66
N TYR A 730 -16.11 4.47 17.72
CA TYR A 730 -17.48 4.55 17.20
C TYR A 730 -17.90 3.29 16.43
N ASN A 731 -16.94 2.60 15.79
CA ASN A 731 -17.10 1.22 15.34
C ASN A 731 -16.09 0.33 16.06
N ASN A 732 -16.51 -0.38 17.11
CA ASN A 732 -15.65 -1.32 17.85
C ASN A 732 -15.57 -2.71 17.20
N SER A 733 -16.34 -2.97 16.14
CA SER A 733 -16.31 -4.30 15.51
C SER A 733 -14.95 -4.54 14.83
N ARG A 734 -14.33 -5.68 15.13
CA ARG A 734 -13.02 -6.14 14.62
C ARG A 734 -11.74 -5.45 15.18
N ASN A 735 -11.80 -4.56 16.18
CA ASN A 735 -10.59 -4.13 16.91
C ASN A 735 -10.07 -5.28 17.79
N THR A 736 -8.82 -5.70 17.62
CA THR A 736 -8.24 -6.84 18.34
C THR A 736 -7.28 -6.45 19.45
N ASP A 737 -6.57 -5.32 19.31
CA ASP A 737 -5.45 -4.91 20.18
C ASP A 737 -4.42 -6.04 20.38
N THR A 738 -4.11 -6.79 19.32
CA THR A 738 -3.24 -7.99 19.35
C THR A 738 -1.86 -7.71 19.95
N TYR A 739 -1.36 -6.48 19.80
CA TYR A 739 -0.05 -6.06 20.33
C TYR A 739 -0.12 -5.34 21.69
N GLY A 740 -1.31 -5.16 22.28
CA GLY A 740 -1.48 -4.43 23.54
C GLY A 740 -1.02 -2.96 23.46
N PHE A 741 -1.15 -2.33 22.30
CA PHE A 741 -0.87 -0.90 22.17
C PHE A 741 -2.04 -0.08 22.72
N SER A 742 -3.26 -0.62 22.74
CA SER A 742 -4.42 -0.06 23.42
C SER A 742 -4.68 1.41 23.08
N ALA A 743 -4.58 1.77 21.80
CA ALA A 743 -4.85 3.13 21.33
C ALA A 743 -6.30 3.53 21.62
N ILE A 744 -6.45 4.48 22.54
CA ILE A 744 -7.73 5.05 22.97
C ILE A 744 -8.11 6.16 21.98
N PRO A 745 -9.34 6.18 21.41
CA PRO A 745 -9.77 7.20 20.46
C PRO A 745 -10.15 8.50 21.19
N VAL A 746 -9.15 9.25 21.62
CA VAL A 746 -9.32 10.46 22.44
C VAL A 746 -9.54 11.73 21.62
N GLY A 747 -9.56 11.62 20.29
CA GLY A 747 -9.67 12.74 19.37
C GLY A 747 -8.43 13.62 19.36
N TYR A 748 -8.62 14.89 19.04
CA TYR A 748 -7.57 15.92 19.08
C TYR A 748 -8.15 17.28 19.45
N ARG A 749 -7.27 18.26 19.66
CA ARG A 749 -7.61 19.67 19.80
C ARG A 749 -7.07 20.41 18.59
N SER A 750 -7.90 21.15 17.86
CA SER A 750 -7.41 21.95 16.73
C SER A 750 -6.55 23.14 17.20
N HIS A 751 -5.73 23.69 16.31
CA HIS A 751 -5.02 24.96 16.47
C HIS A 751 -5.99 26.13 16.72
N THR A 752 -7.23 26.05 16.18
CA THR A 752 -8.35 26.96 16.49
C THR A 752 -8.99 26.73 17.87
N GLY A 753 -8.54 25.74 18.63
CA GLY A 753 -8.91 25.48 20.02
C GLY A 753 -10.18 24.66 20.23
N LYS A 754 -10.74 24.03 19.19
CA LYS A 754 -11.88 23.12 19.31
C LYS A 754 -11.38 21.72 19.68
N TYR A 755 -12.14 20.98 20.49
CA TYR A 755 -11.91 19.55 20.73
C TYR A 755 -12.82 18.75 19.80
N LEU A 756 -12.24 17.84 19.03
CA LEU A 756 -12.89 17.13 17.93
C LEU A 756 -12.60 15.63 18.03
N GLU A 757 -13.43 14.81 17.39
CA GLU A 757 -13.13 13.40 17.07
C GLU A 757 -12.89 12.39 18.21
N ALA A 758 -13.22 12.71 19.47
CA ALA A 758 -13.19 11.70 20.54
C ALA A 758 -14.23 10.59 20.31
N GLY A 759 -13.77 9.34 20.17
CA GLY A 759 -14.53 8.18 19.71
C GLY A 759 -14.23 7.82 18.25
N GLY A 760 -13.85 8.78 17.43
CA GLY A 760 -13.52 8.57 16.02
C GLY A 760 -12.03 8.35 15.76
N TYR A 761 -11.14 9.08 16.45
CA TYR A 761 -9.72 9.16 16.08
C TYR A 761 -8.78 9.08 17.30
N MET A 762 -7.57 8.56 17.08
CA MET A 762 -6.42 8.68 17.96
C MET A 762 -5.25 9.24 17.15
N HIS A 763 -4.64 10.33 17.63
CA HIS A 763 -3.45 10.93 17.04
C HIS A 763 -2.32 11.04 18.06
N PHE A 764 -1.09 10.78 17.64
CA PHE A 764 0.11 11.02 18.47
C PHE A 764 1.30 11.54 17.65
N TRP A 765 2.12 12.38 18.27
CA TRP A 765 3.28 13.03 17.64
C TRP A 765 4.45 12.09 17.39
N ALA A 766 5.17 12.34 16.29
CA ALA A 766 6.58 11.99 16.12
C ALA A 766 7.49 13.13 16.63
N ASP A 767 8.80 12.92 16.72
CA ASP A 767 9.77 14.02 16.88
C ASP A 767 10.26 14.64 15.56
N ASP A 768 10.02 13.99 14.41
CA ASP A 768 10.34 14.52 13.09
C ASP A 768 9.57 15.82 12.76
N GLU A 769 10.30 16.78 12.21
CA GLU A 769 9.78 18.01 11.64
C GLU A 769 9.69 17.89 10.10
N GLU A 770 8.70 18.55 9.49
CA GLU A 770 8.55 18.58 8.02
C GLU A 770 8.90 19.96 7.46
N ASP A 771 8.36 21.02 8.07
CA ASP A 771 8.60 22.42 7.73
C ASP A 771 8.42 23.31 8.97
N ALA A 772 8.52 24.63 8.84
CA ALA A 772 8.36 25.58 9.95
C ALA A 772 6.99 25.51 10.68
N GLU A 773 5.89 25.17 10.01
CA GLU A 773 4.53 25.09 10.55
C GLU A 773 4.06 23.65 10.86
N SER A 774 4.66 22.64 10.20
CA SER A 774 4.17 21.26 10.14
C SER A 774 5.14 20.20 10.67
N SER A 775 4.62 19.12 11.23
CA SER A 775 5.39 18.01 11.82
C SER A 775 4.67 16.67 11.68
N TYR A 776 5.42 15.56 11.73
CA TYR A 776 4.86 14.22 11.52
C TYR A 776 4.04 13.73 12.73
N ALA A 777 2.96 12.99 12.45
CA ALA A 777 2.12 12.36 13.47
C ALA A 777 1.53 11.04 12.97
N THR A 778 1.24 10.10 13.87
CA THR A 778 0.51 8.88 13.54
C THR A 778 -0.96 8.98 13.92
N SER A 779 -1.83 8.45 13.07
CA SER A 779 -3.28 8.46 13.18
C SER A 779 -3.87 7.05 13.04
N LEU A 780 -4.82 6.74 13.92
CA LEU A 780 -5.73 5.59 13.86
C LEU A 780 -7.17 6.12 13.81
N THR A 781 -8.00 5.62 12.90
CA THR A 781 -9.40 6.06 12.73
C THR A 781 -10.39 4.91 13.00
N TYR A 782 -11.64 5.24 13.32
CA TYR A 782 -12.72 4.25 13.47
C TYR A 782 -13.16 3.63 12.14
N THR A 783 -12.77 4.22 11.00
CA THR A 783 -13.17 3.81 9.65
C THR A 783 -12.15 2.93 8.92
N LEU A 784 -10.86 3.03 9.25
CA LEU A 784 -9.77 2.40 8.50
C LEU A 784 -8.97 1.44 9.39
N ASN A 785 -8.70 0.23 8.91
CA ASN A 785 -7.91 -0.76 9.63
C ASN A 785 -6.40 -0.71 9.30
N SER A 786 -5.94 0.23 8.49
CA SER A 786 -4.51 0.58 8.37
C SER A 786 -4.08 1.60 9.42
N ILE A 787 -2.77 1.78 9.56
CA ILE A 787 -2.18 2.92 10.27
C ILE A 787 -1.94 4.03 9.25
N ARG A 788 -2.14 5.29 9.64
CA ARG A 788 -1.75 6.44 8.82
C ARG A 788 -0.67 7.23 9.51
N ILE A 789 0.53 7.23 8.96
CA ILE A 789 1.48 8.32 9.19
C ILE A 789 0.92 9.51 8.42
N LEU A 790 0.56 10.57 9.15
CA LEU A 790 0.09 11.83 8.61
C LEU A 790 1.29 12.73 8.34
N TYR A 791 1.38 13.12 7.07
CA TYR A 791 2.22 14.17 6.57
C TYR A 791 1.53 15.52 6.81
N SER A 792 2.31 16.54 7.13
CA SER A 792 1.90 17.94 7.26
C SER A 792 0.88 18.26 8.39
N ASN A 793 0.97 17.62 9.56
CA ASN A 793 0.13 17.97 10.71
C ASN A 793 0.57 19.30 11.37
N ASN A 794 -0.38 20.21 11.66
CA ASN A 794 -0.07 21.54 12.18
C ASN A 794 0.47 21.49 13.62
N LYS A 795 1.65 22.04 13.87
CA LYS A 795 2.35 21.97 15.17
C LYS A 795 1.54 22.54 16.36
N ASN A 796 0.53 23.38 16.14
CA ASN A 796 -0.34 23.94 17.19
C ASN A 796 -1.56 23.07 17.54
N ASP A 797 -1.83 22.00 16.79
CA ASP A 797 -2.84 21.02 17.20
C ASP A 797 -2.41 20.31 18.49
N GLY A 798 -3.36 19.99 19.36
CA GLY A 798 -3.14 19.18 20.55
C GLY A 798 -3.38 17.70 20.23
N LEU A 799 -2.29 16.94 20.07
CA LEU A 799 -2.32 15.48 19.86
C LEU A 799 -1.76 14.75 21.11
N SER A 800 -1.97 13.44 21.21
CA SER A 800 -1.44 12.65 22.32
C SER A 800 0.08 12.43 22.21
N VAL A 801 0.71 11.94 23.27
CA VAL A 801 2.11 11.49 23.27
C VAL A 801 2.20 10.04 23.73
N ARG A 802 3.00 9.24 22.98
CA ARG A 802 3.28 7.82 23.18
C ARG A 802 4.79 7.62 23.07
N CYS A 803 5.48 7.46 24.20
CA CYS A 803 6.94 7.36 24.21
C CYS A 803 7.42 5.92 23.94
N ILE A 804 8.61 5.81 23.38
CA ILE A 804 9.43 4.59 23.31
C ILE A 804 10.48 4.63 24.40
N LYS A 805 10.91 3.46 24.89
CA LYS A 805 11.98 3.33 25.87
C LYS A 805 13.35 3.21 25.19
N ASN A 806 14.34 3.91 25.72
CA ASN A 806 15.76 3.77 25.39
C ASN A 806 16.35 2.42 25.89
#